data_AF-A0AA37SGU1-F1
#
_entry.id   AF-A0AA37SGU1-F1
#
_cell.length_a   1.000
_cell.length_b   1.000
_cell.length_c   1.000
_cell.angle_alpha   90.00
_cell.angle_beta   90.00
_cell.angle_gamma   90.00
#
_symmetry.space_group_name_H-M   'P 1'
#
loop_
_entity.id
_entity.type
_entity.pdbx_description
1 polymer ?
#
loop_
_entity_poly.entity_id
_entity_poly.type
_entity_poly.pdbx_seq_one_letter_code
_entity_poly.pdbx_strand_id
1 'polypeptide(L)'
;MLAGRVQAFACDRNPYYAAGMTSCLLSWHGSIVAQRGFSLSLASLSDVIAGMVAPVSLSGDGGLVEVQPIDPSGGRPLYAVRAGNVFLTATPGHGCGTASHIQGWEQFLALPVAHLPELQRLVSRPWYIAAESFPALRPAIQDFQLRVGDWAVALETLDVQAQADGSVLLTGENTSPLRLEPCPSPEVEALLEDVRNVVRRGDQAPWARIRDSFASLQSEAFKVALYPEDLPRLQYLALISVDCGELALAERALELARRADDGADMLYFSALMAMRCGHHVRAAELLQAALLKRFPEGSIPQRMQDLDVRLRQGENALFLVQDCLQHLRLQPFDELFERVLTPMPLSEQDGADIRQVYGHRFEETSLRLGEKPRQALLELDRRFNGDSYWNALCGGHQFWLAGNVDAADSQYAAAKALSIRTGLMPIHYNCGVLSWLGGPAREGMEQPVPDRLGMGEWHWEASVVPGDVPGDQLPALCLVFGCDAGYFRFLPKLLLSLLKLCARRPDPSFRIRLCLGIDTPAPEQLAFMRELINAVSQKDFGLDVTLAHGRLTWRDAATYTAIRYLMLPEVVRRYACPVITADCDGYFPDDFLTLFDELRATADYGFRLYAYDHEGRQTFGEPWGFGAGISWFGEADRLPEIAAFLHDYLQVAYDPANPTNWCIDQCALVQSFRRFVAPRWSDLRIRFMDEGTPLMVMPHHVGGKDELLRRDGSVSMQDVRAFVCRP
;
A
#
# COMPACT_ATOMS: atom_id res chain seq x y z
N MET A 1 -29.40 -5.63 59.65
CA MET A 1 -29.44 -7.10 59.48
C MET A 1 -28.32 -7.49 58.54
N LEU A 2 -27.38 -8.29 59.07
CA LEU A 2 -26.33 -9.08 58.42
C LEU A 2 -25.39 -8.37 57.42
N ALA A 3 -24.30 -7.84 57.97
CA ALA A 3 -23.02 -7.65 57.29
C ALA A 3 -22.26 -8.99 57.26
N GLY A 4 -22.00 -9.52 56.07
CA GLY A 4 -21.16 -10.69 55.83
C GLY A 4 -19.73 -10.29 55.48
N ARG A 5 -18.83 -10.35 56.47
CA ARG A 5 -17.38 -10.27 56.27
C ARG A 5 -16.91 -11.50 55.49
N VAL A 6 -16.42 -11.31 54.27
CA VAL A 6 -15.57 -12.29 53.60
C VAL A 6 -14.19 -12.18 54.24
N GLN A 7 -13.87 -13.12 55.12
CA GLN A 7 -12.54 -13.31 55.68
C GLN A 7 -11.57 -13.61 54.54
N ALA A 8 -10.54 -12.77 54.43
CA ALA A 8 -9.32 -13.09 53.73
C ALA A 8 -8.75 -14.37 54.35
N PHE A 9 -8.71 -15.45 53.56
CA PHE A 9 -7.85 -16.59 53.86
C PHE A 9 -6.41 -16.10 53.75
N ALA A 10 -5.85 -15.69 54.88
CA ALA A 10 -4.43 -15.78 55.11
C ALA A 10 -4.09 -17.27 54.99
N CYS A 11 -3.49 -17.67 53.86
CA CYS A 11 -2.75 -18.92 53.82
C CYS A 11 -1.58 -18.76 54.79
N ASP A 12 -1.76 -19.35 55.97
CA ASP A 12 -0.70 -19.63 56.92
C ASP A 12 0.52 -20.17 56.17
N ARG A 13 1.62 -19.43 56.30
CA ARG A 13 2.95 -19.91 55.97
C ARG A 13 3.16 -21.21 56.74
N ASN A 14 3.21 -22.34 56.04
CA ASN A 14 3.56 -23.61 56.64
C ASN A 14 5.05 -23.54 57.06
N PRO A 15 5.39 -23.50 58.37
CA PRO A 15 6.78 -23.32 58.82
C PRO A 15 7.51 -24.65 59.07
N TYR A 16 6.96 -25.78 58.64
CA TYR A 16 7.55 -27.10 58.88
C TYR A 16 8.00 -27.74 57.58
N TYR A 17 9.16 -27.37 57.02
CA TYR A 17 10.01 -28.22 56.15
C TYR A 17 11.31 -27.48 55.77
N ALA A 18 12.08 -27.00 56.75
CA ALA A 18 13.44 -26.46 56.52
C ALA A 18 14.36 -26.58 57.74
N ALA A 19 14.04 -27.43 58.72
CA ALA A 19 14.88 -27.63 59.90
C ALA A 19 15.71 -28.90 59.70
N GLY A 20 16.82 -28.81 58.96
CA GLY A 20 17.86 -29.84 58.95
C GLY A 20 18.60 -30.10 57.64
N MET A 21 18.11 -29.64 56.49
CA MET A 21 18.81 -29.82 55.21
C MET A 21 19.63 -28.60 54.83
N THR A 22 20.94 -28.80 54.65
CA THR A 22 21.89 -27.73 54.29
C THR A 22 22.17 -27.66 52.80
N SER A 23 21.93 -28.71 52.02
CA SER A 23 22.27 -28.79 50.59
C SER A 23 21.33 -29.71 49.80
N CYS A 24 21.24 -29.50 48.49
CA CYS A 24 20.50 -30.32 47.53
C CYS A 24 21.43 -30.82 46.40
N LEU A 25 21.03 -31.86 45.70
CA LEU A 25 21.77 -32.46 44.59
C LEU A 25 21.25 -31.94 43.24
N LEU A 26 22.03 -31.07 42.61
CA LEU A 26 21.73 -30.45 41.32
C LEU A 26 22.38 -31.25 40.19
N SER A 27 21.58 -31.70 39.23
CA SER A 27 22.06 -32.37 38.01
C SER A 27 22.84 -31.42 37.08
N TRP A 28 23.54 -32.02 36.12
CA TRP A 28 24.28 -31.32 35.07
C TRP A 28 23.45 -30.26 34.31
N HIS A 29 22.13 -30.42 34.24
CA HIS A 29 21.19 -29.51 33.53
C HIS A 29 20.34 -28.63 34.44
N GLY A 30 20.65 -28.55 35.73
CA GLY A 30 19.94 -27.67 36.67
C GLY A 30 18.63 -28.20 37.23
N SER A 31 18.32 -29.49 37.06
CA SER A 31 17.23 -30.15 37.78
C SER A 31 17.71 -30.70 39.12
N ILE A 32 16.85 -30.71 40.14
CA ILE A 32 17.19 -31.20 41.48
C ILE A 32 16.72 -32.65 41.64
N VAL A 33 17.56 -33.50 42.23
CA VAL A 33 17.14 -34.85 42.64
C VAL A 33 16.23 -34.74 43.85
N ALA A 34 14.97 -35.12 43.66
CA ALA A 34 13.95 -35.11 44.68
C ALA A 34 13.42 -36.51 44.98
N GLN A 35 12.96 -36.70 46.20
CA GLN A 35 12.34 -37.92 46.70
C GLN A 35 10.86 -37.68 47.02
N ARG A 36 10.00 -38.57 46.51
CA ARG A 36 8.58 -38.64 46.87
C ARG A 36 8.23 -40.07 47.30
N GLY A 37 8.21 -40.31 48.60
CA GLY A 37 8.09 -41.67 49.15
C GLY A 37 9.30 -42.52 48.75
N PHE A 38 9.09 -43.61 48.00
CA PHE A 38 10.16 -44.47 47.47
C PHE A 38 10.60 -44.11 46.05
N SER A 39 9.97 -43.11 45.40
CA SER A 39 10.33 -42.71 44.04
C SER A 39 11.38 -41.59 44.07
N LEU A 40 12.41 -41.73 43.24
CA LEU A 40 13.29 -40.63 42.86
C LEU A 40 12.78 -39.98 41.57
N SER A 41 12.92 -38.66 41.48
CA SER A 41 12.55 -37.88 40.29
C SER A 41 13.46 -36.66 40.17
N LEU A 42 13.63 -36.18 38.93
CA LEU A 42 14.17 -34.83 38.68
C LEU A 42 13.04 -33.82 38.85
N ALA A 43 13.27 -32.80 39.65
CA ALA A 43 12.33 -31.73 39.91
C ALA A 43 12.89 -30.37 39.47
N SER A 44 12.00 -29.44 39.14
CA SER A 44 12.39 -28.06 38.87
C SER A 44 12.81 -27.35 40.16
N LEU A 45 13.61 -26.29 40.05
CA LEU A 45 13.96 -25.44 41.20
C LEU A 45 12.68 -24.89 41.88
N SER A 46 11.69 -24.50 41.08
CA SER A 46 10.38 -24.01 41.55
C SER A 46 9.63 -25.01 42.42
N ASP A 47 9.60 -26.29 42.04
CA ASP A 47 8.87 -27.32 42.78
C ASP A 47 9.47 -27.54 44.17
N VAL A 48 10.80 -27.47 44.27
CA VAL A 48 11.54 -27.59 45.53
C VAL A 48 11.31 -26.35 46.40
N ILE A 49 11.41 -25.14 45.82
CA ILE A 49 11.19 -23.87 46.54
C ILE A 49 9.75 -23.77 47.06
N ALA A 50 8.77 -24.21 46.27
CA ALA A 50 7.36 -24.23 46.65
C ALA A 50 7.01 -25.35 47.66
N GLY A 51 7.97 -26.22 48.01
CA GLY A 51 7.76 -27.35 48.91
C GLY A 51 6.89 -28.47 48.34
N MET A 52 6.73 -28.53 47.01
CA MET A 52 5.94 -29.57 46.34
C MET A 52 6.62 -30.94 46.35
N VAL A 53 7.95 -30.95 46.45
CA VAL A 53 8.80 -32.15 46.53
C VAL A 53 9.96 -31.92 47.51
N ALA A 54 10.45 -33.00 48.12
CA ALA A 54 11.60 -32.94 49.05
C ALA A 54 12.91 -33.27 48.32
N PRO A 55 13.96 -32.44 48.42
CA PRO A 55 15.27 -32.77 47.84
C PRO A 55 15.92 -33.94 48.59
N VAL A 56 16.74 -34.72 47.89
CA VAL A 56 17.53 -35.78 48.53
C VAL A 56 18.63 -35.16 49.40
N SER A 57 18.74 -35.60 50.66
CA SER A 57 19.76 -35.11 51.60
C SER A 57 21.12 -35.77 51.38
N LEU A 58 22.20 -35.04 51.65
CA LEU A 58 23.57 -35.54 51.65
C LEU A 58 23.87 -36.49 52.82
N SER A 59 23.07 -36.44 53.89
CA SER A 59 23.29 -37.17 55.14
C SER A 59 22.68 -38.58 55.17
N GLY A 60 22.44 -39.20 54.01
CA GLY A 60 21.74 -40.47 53.92
C GLY A 60 22.57 -41.68 54.37
N ASP A 61 22.40 -42.08 55.64
CA ASP A 61 22.84 -43.39 56.13
C ASP A 61 21.86 -44.50 55.66
N GLY A 62 22.30 -45.36 54.74
CA GLY A 62 21.91 -46.78 54.67
C GLY A 62 20.53 -47.19 54.13
N GLY A 63 19.91 -46.41 53.23
CA GLY A 63 18.64 -46.76 52.57
C GLY A 63 18.77 -47.62 51.29
N LEU A 64 17.76 -47.56 50.41
CA LEU A 64 17.78 -48.20 49.07
C LEU A 64 18.76 -47.52 48.09
N VAL A 65 19.22 -46.32 48.44
CA VAL A 65 20.09 -45.45 47.65
C VAL A 65 21.10 -44.79 48.58
N GLU A 66 22.34 -44.67 48.14
CA GLU A 66 23.47 -44.03 48.82
C GLU A 66 23.95 -42.81 48.02
N VAL A 67 24.26 -41.72 48.72
CA VAL A 67 24.86 -40.51 48.13
C VAL A 67 26.35 -40.55 48.41
N GLN A 68 27.16 -40.78 47.38
CA GLN A 68 28.61 -40.97 47.50
C GLN A 68 29.36 -39.76 46.92
N PRO A 69 30.29 -39.13 47.65
CA PRO A 69 31.10 -38.05 47.09
C PRO A 69 31.97 -38.59 45.95
N ILE A 70 31.99 -37.86 44.83
CA ILE A 70 32.87 -38.12 43.70
C ILE A 70 34.00 -37.11 43.82
N ASP A 71 35.19 -37.56 44.18
CA ASP A 71 36.36 -36.70 44.27
C ASP A 71 37.33 -37.01 43.14
N PRO A 72 37.38 -36.18 42.09
CA PRO A 72 38.41 -36.28 41.07
C PRO A 72 39.27 -35.02 41.13
N SER A 73 40.07 -34.84 42.18
CA SER A 73 41.25 -33.94 42.20
C SER A 73 41.01 -32.43 41.99
N GLY A 74 39.76 -31.95 41.98
CA GLY A 74 39.41 -30.57 41.57
C GLY A 74 38.69 -29.69 42.60
N GLY A 75 38.44 -30.17 43.83
CA GLY A 75 37.87 -29.36 44.91
C GLY A 75 36.38 -29.01 44.80
N ARG A 76 35.66 -29.47 43.78
CA ARG A 76 34.19 -29.25 43.60
C ARG A 76 33.37 -30.27 44.42
N PRO A 77 32.25 -29.89 45.05
CA PRO A 77 31.44 -30.79 45.88
C PRO A 77 30.48 -31.65 45.03
N LEU A 78 31.04 -32.58 44.24
CA LEU A 78 30.29 -33.48 43.36
C LEU A 78 29.93 -34.80 44.05
N TYR A 79 28.76 -35.34 43.74
CA TYR A 79 28.22 -36.57 44.33
C TYR A 79 27.57 -37.46 43.27
N ALA A 80 27.58 -38.77 43.50
CA ALA A 80 26.80 -39.77 42.78
C ALA A 80 25.67 -40.27 43.67
N VAL A 81 24.51 -40.51 43.08
CA VAL A 81 23.40 -41.20 43.73
C VAL A 81 23.41 -42.65 43.23
N ARG A 82 23.65 -43.62 44.12
CA ARG A 82 23.95 -45.02 43.78
C ARG A 82 23.00 -45.99 44.48
N ALA A 83 22.61 -47.07 43.80
CA ALA A 83 21.97 -48.24 44.42
C ALA A 83 22.67 -49.52 43.94
N GLY A 84 23.37 -50.24 44.82
CA GLY A 84 24.10 -51.45 44.43
C GLY A 84 25.17 -51.18 43.37
N ASN A 85 25.00 -51.67 42.14
CA ASN A 85 25.93 -51.45 41.02
C ASN A 85 25.41 -50.48 39.95
N VAL A 86 24.34 -49.73 40.26
CA VAL A 86 23.76 -48.74 39.35
C VAL A 86 23.83 -47.33 39.93
N PHE A 87 24.08 -46.36 39.07
CA PHE A 87 24.09 -44.93 39.37
C PHE A 87 22.86 -44.25 38.75
N LEU A 88 22.32 -43.25 39.43
CA LEU A 88 21.30 -42.38 38.86
C LEU A 88 21.93 -41.53 37.75
N THR A 89 21.28 -41.49 36.59
CA THR A 89 21.66 -40.59 35.49
C THR A 89 20.55 -39.57 35.21
N ALA A 90 20.96 -38.37 34.80
CA ALA A 90 20.10 -37.25 34.44
C ALA A 90 20.47 -36.74 33.03
N THR A 91 20.34 -37.60 32.03
CA THR A 91 20.67 -37.30 30.62
C THR A 91 19.66 -36.32 29.98
N PRO A 92 20.06 -35.40 29.08
CA PRO A 92 19.18 -34.44 28.41
C PRO A 92 18.00 -35.11 27.71
N GLY A 93 16.83 -34.49 27.86
CA GLY A 93 15.61 -34.94 27.18
C GLY A 93 15.09 -36.31 27.65
N HIS A 94 15.75 -36.94 28.62
CA HIS A 94 15.34 -38.20 29.24
C HIS A 94 15.14 -37.93 30.74
N GLY A 95 14.13 -38.55 31.36
CA GLY A 95 13.92 -38.42 32.80
C GLY A 95 15.02 -39.10 33.63
N CYS A 96 14.75 -39.41 34.90
CA CYS A 96 15.66 -40.25 35.70
C CYS A 96 15.91 -41.60 35.01
N GLY A 97 17.17 -41.99 34.88
CA GLY A 97 17.58 -43.30 34.41
C GLY A 97 18.62 -43.95 35.31
N THR A 98 19.15 -45.10 34.88
CA THR A 98 20.25 -45.79 35.56
C THR A 98 21.42 -46.02 34.62
N ALA A 99 22.64 -45.85 35.12
CA ALA A 99 23.89 -46.14 34.41
C ALA A 99 24.76 -47.13 35.20
N SER A 100 25.60 -47.89 34.50
CA SER A 100 26.54 -48.86 35.09
C SER A 100 27.89 -48.24 35.49
N HIS A 101 28.15 -47.00 35.09
CA HIS A 101 29.40 -46.27 35.31
C HIS A 101 29.11 -44.77 35.43
N ILE A 102 30.00 -44.03 36.11
CA ILE A 102 29.86 -42.59 36.31
C ILE A 102 30.50 -41.82 35.14
N GLN A 103 29.72 -40.99 34.44
CA GLN A 103 30.18 -39.93 33.55
C GLN A 103 29.66 -38.57 34.08
N GLY A 104 29.83 -37.48 33.31
CA GLY A 104 29.42 -36.14 33.76
C GLY A 104 27.92 -36.02 34.10
N TRP A 105 27.06 -36.78 33.44
CA TRP A 105 25.60 -36.72 33.57
C TRP A 105 25.05 -37.55 34.77
N GLU A 106 25.89 -38.38 35.38
CA GLU A 106 25.63 -39.15 36.61
C GLU A 106 26.19 -38.43 37.86
N GLN A 107 26.83 -37.28 37.67
CA GLN A 107 27.33 -36.42 38.73
C GLN A 107 26.26 -35.41 39.12
N PHE A 108 26.22 -35.08 40.40
CA PHE A 108 25.33 -34.06 40.96
C PHE A 108 26.14 -33.10 41.82
N LEU A 109 26.00 -31.81 41.59
CA LEU A 109 26.61 -30.77 42.42
C LEU A 109 25.79 -30.61 43.71
N ALA A 110 26.44 -30.73 44.87
CA ALA A 110 25.84 -30.34 46.12
C ALA A 110 25.83 -28.81 46.24
N LEU A 111 24.63 -28.21 46.25
CA LEU A 111 24.46 -26.77 46.38
C LEU A 111 23.60 -26.43 47.61
N PRO A 112 23.93 -25.38 48.40
CA PRO A 112 23.09 -24.94 49.49
C PRO A 112 21.65 -24.62 49.04
N VAL A 113 20.67 -25.10 49.81
CA VAL A 113 19.24 -24.85 49.52
C VAL A 113 18.93 -23.35 49.51
N ALA A 114 19.69 -22.56 50.28
CA ALA A 114 19.58 -21.10 50.32
C ALA A 114 19.86 -20.41 48.98
N HIS A 115 20.62 -21.03 48.06
CA HIS A 115 20.95 -20.44 46.75
C HIS A 115 19.84 -20.68 45.70
N LEU A 116 18.90 -21.58 45.97
CA LEU A 116 17.85 -21.96 45.00
C LEU A 116 16.95 -20.79 44.59
N PRO A 117 16.48 -19.90 45.49
CA PRO A 117 15.65 -18.76 45.08
C PRO A 117 16.33 -17.82 44.09
N GLU A 118 17.63 -17.57 44.26
CA GLU A 118 18.41 -16.70 43.38
C GLU A 118 18.65 -17.35 42.02
N LEU A 119 19.03 -18.64 42.00
CA LEU A 119 19.16 -19.40 40.76
C LEU A 119 17.83 -19.48 40.01
N GLN A 120 16.73 -19.75 40.71
CA GLN A 120 15.40 -19.78 40.10
C GLN A 120 15.04 -18.43 39.50
N ARG A 121 15.28 -17.32 40.21
CA ARG A 121 15.06 -15.97 39.70
C ARG A 121 15.85 -15.72 38.42
N LEU A 122 17.10 -16.16 38.36
CA LEU A 122 17.98 -15.99 37.19
C LEU A 122 17.47 -16.79 35.99
N VAL A 123 17.15 -18.08 36.15
CA VAL A 123 16.77 -18.94 35.01
C VAL A 123 15.30 -18.83 34.61
N SER A 124 14.44 -18.22 35.42
CA SER A 124 12.99 -18.14 35.15
C SER A 124 12.58 -17.17 34.04
N ARG A 125 13.47 -16.26 33.64
CA ARG A 125 13.15 -15.16 32.73
C ARG A 125 14.38 -14.76 31.90
N PRO A 126 14.18 -14.11 30.74
CA PRO A 126 15.25 -13.42 30.05
C PRO A 126 15.77 -12.22 30.86
N TRP A 127 17.00 -11.80 30.57
CA TRP A 127 17.67 -10.64 31.17
C TRP A 127 18.46 -9.88 30.10
N TYR A 128 18.53 -8.56 30.22
CA TYR A 128 19.43 -7.75 29.40
C TYR A 128 20.83 -7.71 30.04
N ILE A 129 21.87 -7.67 29.22
CA ILE A 129 23.26 -7.50 29.67
C ILE A 129 23.59 -6.01 29.56
N ALA A 130 23.92 -5.36 30.68
CA ALA A 130 24.04 -3.89 30.75
C ALA A 130 25.11 -3.27 29.81
N ALA A 131 26.08 -4.07 29.35
CA ALA A 131 27.22 -3.60 28.55
C ALA A 131 27.17 -4.04 27.07
N GLU A 132 26.16 -4.81 26.66
CA GLU A 132 26.13 -5.45 25.34
C GLU A 132 24.89 -5.05 24.55
N SER A 133 25.05 -4.91 23.23
CA SER A 133 23.95 -4.61 22.30
C SER A 133 23.16 -5.86 21.87
N PHE A 134 23.36 -7.01 22.53
CA PHE A 134 22.67 -8.27 22.22
C PHE A 134 21.24 -8.30 22.81
N PRO A 135 20.31 -9.06 22.21
CA PRO A 135 18.96 -9.23 22.74
C PRO A 135 19.00 -10.00 24.06
N ALA A 136 17.95 -9.84 24.88
CA ALA A 136 17.91 -10.45 26.22
C ALA A 136 18.17 -11.96 26.17
N LEU A 137 19.03 -12.44 27.07
CA LEU A 137 19.39 -13.86 27.16
C LEU A 137 18.71 -14.49 28.36
N ARG A 138 18.34 -15.77 28.23
CA ARG A 138 17.88 -16.56 29.36
C ARG A 138 19.06 -17.31 29.96
N PRO A 139 19.45 -17.02 31.22
CA PRO A 139 20.44 -17.81 31.93
C PRO A 139 20.03 -19.29 31.96
N ALA A 140 21.00 -20.16 31.74
CA ALA A 140 20.80 -21.61 31.77
C ALA A 140 21.83 -22.25 32.70
N ILE A 141 21.43 -23.34 33.35
CA ILE A 141 22.34 -24.17 34.12
C ILE A 141 22.78 -25.34 33.26
N GLN A 142 24.08 -25.44 33.00
CA GLN A 142 24.68 -26.54 32.27
C GLN A 142 26.11 -26.76 32.76
N ASP A 143 26.54 -28.02 32.89
CA ASP A 143 27.90 -28.35 33.36
C ASP A 143 28.18 -27.74 34.75
N PHE A 144 27.15 -27.75 35.61
CA PHE A 144 27.20 -27.15 36.94
C PHE A 144 27.68 -25.67 36.93
N GLN A 145 27.46 -24.98 35.81
CA GLN A 145 27.75 -23.57 35.62
C GLN A 145 26.46 -22.83 35.32
N LEU A 146 26.36 -21.60 35.80
CA LEU A 146 25.40 -20.64 35.28
C LEU A 146 25.99 -20.05 34.00
N ARG A 147 25.29 -20.23 32.87
CA ARG A 147 25.68 -19.72 31.55
C ARG A 147 24.74 -18.60 31.12
N VAL A 148 25.32 -17.50 30.67
CA VAL A 148 24.62 -16.35 30.09
C VAL A 148 25.38 -15.94 28.82
N GLY A 149 24.94 -16.43 27.66
CA GLY A 149 25.71 -16.29 26.42
C GLY A 149 27.06 -16.98 26.53
N ASP A 150 28.14 -16.25 26.25
CA ASP A 150 29.52 -16.74 26.39
C ASP A 150 30.05 -16.63 27.83
N TRP A 151 29.36 -15.88 28.70
CA TRP A 151 29.72 -15.77 30.10
C TRP A 151 29.28 -17.03 30.86
N ALA A 152 30.19 -17.62 31.63
CA ALA A 152 29.91 -18.80 32.44
C ALA A 152 30.66 -18.75 33.77
N VAL A 153 29.99 -19.13 34.85
CA VAL A 153 30.59 -19.22 36.18
C VAL A 153 30.16 -20.52 36.87
N ALA A 154 31.05 -21.11 37.64
CA ALA A 154 30.74 -22.29 38.44
C ALA A 154 29.71 -21.92 39.52
N LEU A 155 28.68 -22.76 39.70
CA LEU A 155 27.57 -22.45 40.62
C LEU A 155 28.02 -22.37 42.08
N GLU A 156 29.06 -23.08 42.45
CA GLU A 156 29.62 -23.07 43.80
C GLU A 156 30.42 -21.79 44.13
N THR A 157 30.85 -21.04 43.12
CA THR A 157 31.56 -19.74 43.30
C THR A 157 30.72 -18.54 42.89
N LEU A 158 29.49 -18.77 42.44
CA LEU A 158 28.55 -17.73 42.05
C LEU A 158 28.09 -16.93 43.27
N ASP A 159 28.31 -15.62 43.22
CA ASP A 159 27.73 -14.64 44.14
C ASP A 159 26.75 -13.74 43.35
N VAL A 160 25.55 -13.54 43.92
CA VAL A 160 24.43 -12.81 43.29
C VAL A 160 24.06 -11.63 44.16
N GLN A 161 24.40 -10.42 43.71
CA GLN A 161 24.10 -9.20 44.45
C GLN A 161 22.93 -8.47 43.80
N ALA A 162 21.76 -8.54 44.45
CA ALA A 162 20.58 -7.79 44.02
C ALA A 162 20.76 -6.28 44.25
N GLN A 163 20.41 -5.49 43.24
CA GLN A 163 20.45 -4.03 43.28
C GLN A 163 19.05 -3.43 43.50
N ALA A 164 19.01 -2.16 43.91
CA ALA A 164 17.75 -1.46 44.20
C ALA A 164 16.85 -1.24 42.97
N ASP A 165 17.44 -1.17 41.78
CA ASP A 165 16.75 -1.04 40.49
C ASP A 165 16.21 -2.39 39.95
N GLY A 166 16.38 -3.48 40.70
CA GLY A 166 15.97 -4.82 40.31
C GLY A 166 17.00 -5.57 39.44
N SER A 167 18.10 -4.91 39.04
CA SER A 167 19.25 -5.56 38.40
C SER A 167 19.99 -6.48 39.39
N VAL A 168 20.81 -7.36 38.86
CA VAL A 168 21.65 -8.28 39.64
C VAL A 168 23.07 -8.22 39.12
N LEU A 169 24.03 -8.13 40.04
CA LEU A 169 25.45 -8.27 39.72
C LEU A 169 25.87 -9.70 40.03
N LEU A 170 26.35 -10.40 39.01
CA LEU A 170 26.88 -11.74 39.11
C LEU A 170 28.40 -11.67 39.17
N THR A 171 28.98 -12.33 40.16
CA THR A 171 30.42 -12.45 40.33
C THR A 171 30.79 -13.91 40.58
N GLY A 172 32.04 -14.26 40.27
CA GLY A 172 32.62 -15.52 40.72
C GLY A 172 34.09 -15.60 40.41
N GLU A 173 34.73 -16.64 40.94
CA GLU A 173 36.18 -16.78 40.85
C GLU A 173 36.67 -16.83 39.39
N ASN A 174 37.72 -16.05 39.09
CA ASN A 174 38.35 -15.97 37.77
C ASN A 174 37.42 -15.54 36.62
N THR A 175 36.29 -14.89 36.92
CA THR A 175 35.35 -14.35 35.93
C THR A 175 35.14 -12.85 36.14
N SER A 176 35.02 -12.10 35.04
CA SER A 176 34.65 -10.68 35.12
C SER A 176 33.21 -10.55 35.62
N PRO A 177 32.90 -9.58 36.49
CA PRO A 177 31.53 -9.34 36.94
C PRO A 177 30.58 -9.09 35.77
N LEU A 178 29.38 -9.68 35.81
CA LEU A 178 28.33 -9.49 34.81
C LEU A 178 27.12 -8.86 35.46
N ARG A 179 26.68 -7.71 34.95
CA ARG A 179 25.45 -7.06 35.41
C ARG A 179 24.28 -7.43 34.49
N LEU A 180 23.22 -7.98 35.08
CA LEU A 180 21.98 -8.33 34.39
C LEU A 180 20.84 -7.39 34.80
N GLU A 181 20.14 -6.86 33.82
CA GLU A 181 18.98 -5.98 33.99
C GLU A 181 17.67 -6.73 33.69
N PRO A 182 16.55 -6.40 34.36
CA PRO A 182 15.27 -7.07 34.15
C PRO A 182 14.77 -6.99 32.70
N CYS A 183 14.26 -8.10 32.16
CA CYS A 183 13.48 -8.15 30.92
C CYS A 183 12.06 -8.69 31.21
N PRO A 184 10.97 -7.96 30.85
CA PRO A 184 10.96 -6.61 30.27
C PRO A 184 11.60 -5.56 31.19
N SER A 185 12.06 -4.45 30.61
CA SER A 185 12.54 -3.30 31.40
C SER A 185 11.36 -2.62 32.11
N PRO A 186 11.59 -1.90 33.23
CA PRO A 186 10.53 -1.16 33.91
C PRO A 186 9.75 -0.21 33.00
N GLU A 187 10.40 0.38 31.99
CA GLU A 187 9.75 1.26 31.02
C GLU A 187 8.84 0.52 30.03
N VAL A 188 9.21 -0.70 29.62
CA VAL A 188 8.36 -1.57 28.81
C VAL A 188 7.16 -2.05 29.62
N GLU A 189 7.34 -2.41 30.89
CA GLU A 189 6.24 -2.76 31.79
C GLU A 189 5.26 -1.59 31.97
N ALA A 190 5.79 -0.37 32.19
CA ALA A 190 4.98 0.83 32.30
C ALA A 190 4.20 1.11 30.99
N LEU A 191 4.85 0.96 29.82
CA LEU A 191 4.20 1.11 28.53
C LEU A 191 3.04 0.10 28.35
N LEU A 192 3.26 -1.17 28.67
CA LEU A 192 2.23 -2.21 28.58
C LEU A 192 1.07 -1.94 29.54
N GLU A 193 1.33 -1.41 30.73
CA GLU A 193 0.28 -1.02 31.67
C GLU A 193 -0.53 0.18 31.14
N ASP A 194 0.13 1.16 30.51
CA ASP A 194 -0.57 2.29 29.89
C ASP A 194 -1.43 1.86 28.69
N VAL A 195 -0.91 0.95 27.86
CA VAL A 195 -1.70 0.32 26.79
C VAL A 195 -2.88 -0.46 27.38
N ARG A 196 -2.68 -1.21 28.46
CA ARG A 196 -3.76 -1.90 29.18
C ARG A 196 -4.82 -0.93 29.68
N ASN A 197 -4.43 0.25 30.15
CA ASN A 197 -5.33 1.29 30.61
C ASN A 197 -6.12 1.93 29.45
N VAL A 198 -5.49 2.16 28.29
CA VAL A 198 -6.21 2.56 27.06
C VAL A 198 -7.21 1.48 26.65
N VAL A 199 -6.77 0.22 26.63
CA VAL A 199 -7.60 -0.94 26.28
C VAL A 199 -8.82 -1.06 27.20
N ARG A 200 -8.64 -0.88 28.52
CA ARG A 200 -9.72 -0.93 29.51
C ARG A 200 -10.69 0.23 29.42
N ARG A 201 -10.20 1.43 29.09
CA ARG A 201 -11.05 2.61 28.85
C ARG A 201 -11.97 2.41 27.65
N GLY A 202 -11.65 1.47 26.76
CA GLY A 202 -12.44 1.18 25.58
C GLY A 202 -12.29 2.26 24.51
N ASP A 203 -12.86 1.97 23.36
CA ASP A 203 -12.87 2.89 22.23
C ASP A 203 -13.84 4.06 22.46
N GLN A 204 -13.29 5.26 22.63
CA GLN A 204 -14.09 6.47 22.82
C GLN A 204 -14.60 7.07 21.49
N ALA A 205 -14.04 6.68 20.34
CA ALA A 205 -14.38 7.25 19.03
C ALA A 205 -14.27 6.22 17.89
N PRO A 206 -15.10 5.15 17.90
CA PRO A 206 -15.05 4.09 16.89
C PRO A 206 -15.27 4.59 15.46
N TRP A 207 -16.10 5.62 15.32
CA TRP A 207 -16.40 6.23 14.02
C TRP A 207 -15.21 7.00 13.42
N ALA A 208 -14.16 7.29 14.20
CA ALA A 208 -12.95 7.99 13.74
C ALA A 208 -11.83 7.04 13.31
N ARG A 209 -12.07 5.72 13.34
CA ARG A 209 -11.02 4.72 13.15
C ARG A 209 -10.92 4.23 11.72
N ILE A 210 -9.75 4.44 11.16
CA ILE A 210 -9.40 4.02 9.81
C ILE A 210 -9.17 2.49 9.75
N ARG A 211 -8.98 1.82 10.90
CA ARG A 211 -8.67 0.38 10.97
C ARG A 211 -9.29 -0.24 12.23
N ASP A 212 -9.27 -1.57 12.34
CA ASP A 212 -9.51 -2.30 13.60
C ASP A 212 -8.35 -2.11 14.60
N SER A 213 -7.92 -0.85 14.77
CA SER A 213 -6.67 -0.44 15.39
C SER A 213 -6.63 -0.81 16.87
N PHE A 214 -7.76 -0.95 17.55
CA PHE A 214 -7.79 -1.28 18.98
C PHE A 214 -7.70 -2.78 19.29
N ALA A 215 -8.32 -3.62 18.46
CA ALA A 215 -8.04 -5.06 18.50
C ALA A 215 -6.57 -5.31 18.10
N SER A 216 -6.07 -4.52 17.15
CA SER A 216 -4.67 -4.54 16.75
C SER A 216 -3.75 -4.05 17.88
N LEU A 217 -4.16 -3.04 18.65
CA LEU A 217 -3.41 -2.52 19.81
C LEU A 217 -3.28 -3.59 20.89
N GLN A 218 -4.38 -4.29 21.20
CA GLN A 218 -4.37 -5.43 22.11
C GLN A 218 -3.45 -6.56 21.59
N SER A 219 -3.55 -6.88 20.30
CA SER A 219 -2.72 -7.90 19.65
C SER A 219 -1.23 -7.56 19.72
N GLU A 220 -0.82 -6.34 19.37
CA GLU A 220 0.58 -5.93 19.42
C GLU A 220 1.10 -5.86 20.85
N ALA A 221 0.31 -5.35 21.79
CA ALA A 221 0.67 -5.36 23.22
C ALA A 221 0.84 -6.78 23.75
N PHE A 222 -0.03 -7.72 23.35
CA PHE A 222 0.09 -9.13 23.71
C PHE A 222 1.36 -9.76 23.14
N LYS A 223 1.71 -9.47 21.88
CA LYS A 223 2.96 -9.96 21.28
C LYS A 223 4.19 -9.40 21.99
N VAL A 224 4.18 -8.13 22.39
CA VAL A 224 5.25 -7.53 23.20
C VAL A 224 5.32 -8.19 24.59
N ALA A 225 4.19 -8.50 25.22
CA ALA A 225 4.16 -9.20 26.50
C ALA A 225 4.65 -10.66 26.40
N LEU A 226 4.45 -11.33 25.26
CA LEU A 226 4.96 -12.67 25.00
C LEU A 226 6.48 -12.69 24.74
N TYR A 227 6.99 -11.66 24.07
CA TYR A 227 8.38 -11.54 23.65
C TYR A 227 8.95 -10.17 24.09
N PRO A 228 9.06 -9.92 25.41
CA PRO A 228 9.54 -8.63 25.94
C PRO A 228 10.98 -8.30 25.51
N GLU A 229 11.75 -9.31 25.11
CA GLU A 229 13.11 -9.17 24.58
C GLU A 229 13.16 -8.59 23.15
N ASP A 230 12.09 -8.71 22.37
CA ASP A 230 11.99 -8.29 20.96
C ASP A 230 11.62 -6.80 20.88
N LEU A 231 12.51 -5.93 21.35
CA LEU A 231 12.32 -4.47 21.34
C LEU A 231 12.00 -3.88 19.96
N PRO A 232 12.55 -4.37 18.81
CA PRO A 232 12.14 -3.89 17.49
C PRO A 232 10.63 -3.99 17.24
N ARG A 233 9.93 -4.94 17.87
CA ARG A 233 8.46 -5.06 17.79
C ARG A 233 7.72 -3.82 18.27
N LEU A 234 8.31 -3.04 19.18
CA LEU A 234 7.72 -1.81 19.70
C LEU A 234 7.46 -0.77 18.60
N GLN A 235 8.15 -0.84 17.45
CA GLN A 235 7.83 0.01 16.30
C GLN A 235 6.41 -0.23 15.76
N TYR A 236 5.92 -1.48 15.76
CA TYR A 236 4.57 -1.81 15.33
C TYR A 236 3.54 -1.35 16.35
N LEU A 237 3.86 -1.48 17.64
CA LEU A 237 3.04 -0.92 18.71
C LEU A 237 2.94 0.61 18.58
N ALA A 238 4.02 1.29 18.20
CA ALA A 238 4.00 2.72 17.92
C ALA A 238 3.07 3.06 16.75
N LEU A 239 3.20 2.37 15.61
CA LEU A 239 2.34 2.57 14.44
C LEU A 239 0.85 2.36 14.76
N ILE A 240 0.51 1.29 15.46
CA ILE A 240 -0.89 1.01 15.83
C ILE A 240 -1.41 2.01 16.87
N SER A 241 -0.54 2.51 17.76
CA SER A 241 -0.90 3.59 18.69
C SER A 241 -1.23 4.88 17.95
N VAL A 242 -0.51 5.21 16.85
CA VAL A 242 -0.85 6.32 15.95
C VAL A 242 -2.23 6.11 15.31
N ASP A 243 -2.49 4.91 14.80
CA ASP A 243 -3.79 4.54 14.21
C ASP A 243 -4.95 4.58 15.24
N CYS A 244 -4.64 4.54 16.55
CA CYS A 244 -5.60 4.72 17.65
C CYS A 244 -5.72 6.19 18.11
N GLY A 245 -4.87 7.09 17.63
CA GLY A 245 -4.77 8.47 18.12
C GLY A 245 -4.01 8.63 19.45
N GLU A 246 -3.38 7.57 19.96
CA GLU A 246 -2.65 7.55 21.22
C GLU A 246 -1.18 7.97 21.01
N LEU A 247 -0.95 9.24 20.64
CA LEU A 247 0.37 9.73 20.22
C LEU A 247 1.45 9.61 21.30
N ALA A 248 1.09 9.85 22.57
CA ALA A 248 2.03 9.71 23.69
C ALA A 248 2.50 8.26 23.90
N LEU A 249 1.61 7.27 23.65
CA LEU A 249 1.99 5.86 23.65
C LEU A 249 2.90 5.55 22.47
N ALA A 250 2.60 6.11 21.29
CA ALA A 250 3.40 5.92 20.10
C ALA A 250 4.83 6.45 20.28
N GLU A 251 4.99 7.68 20.80
CA GLU A 251 6.30 8.27 21.07
C GLU A 251 7.13 7.43 22.05
N ARG A 252 6.53 6.97 23.15
CA ARG A 252 7.21 6.13 24.14
C ARG A 252 7.60 4.76 23.60
N ALA A 253 6.70 4.12 22.85
CA ALA A 253 7.00 2.84 22.20
C ALA A 253 8.17 2.98 21.21
N LEU A 254 8.17 4.08 20.43
CA LEU A 254 9.24 4.35 19.47
C LEU A 254 10.58 4.68 20.14
N GLU A 255 10.58 5.44 21.24
CA GLU A 255 11.79 5.71 22.03
C GLU A 255 12.42 4.42 22.57
N LEU A 256 11.59 3.49 23.05
CA LEU A 256 12.06 2.18 23.53
C LEU A 256 12.53 1.28 22.38
N ALA A 257 11.84 1.27 21.24
CA ALA A 257 12.28 0.54 20.04
C ALA A 257 13.68 0.99 19.59
N ARG A 258 13.95 2.30 19.66
CA ARG A 258 15.23 2.90 19.28
C ARG A 258 16.42 2.50 20.14
N ARG A 259 16.18 1.98 21.35
CA ARG A 259 17.27 1.42 22.18
C ARG A 259 17.87 0.17 21.55
N ALA A 260 17.09 -0.58 20.76
CA ALA A 260 17.55 -1.76 20.04
C ALA A 260 18.03 -1.45 18.62
N ASP A 261 17.35 -0.52 17.93
CA ASP A 261 17.74 -0.07 16.60
C ASP A 261 17.64 1.46 16.48
N ASP A 262 18.78 2.14 16.56
CA ASP A 262 18.86 3.58 16.32
C ASP A 262 19.13 3.90 14.83
N GLY A 263 18.87 2.96 13.92
CA GLY A 263 19.09 3.10 12.48
C GLY A 263 18.43 4.34 11.86
N ALA A 264 18.85 4.67 10.63
CA ALA A 264 18.38 5.86 9.93
C ALA A 264 16.84 5.87 9.75
N ASP A 265 16.24 4.72 9.47
CA ASP A 265 14.79 4.59 9.30
C ASP A 265 14.02 4.84 10.62
N MET A 266 14.57 4.42 11.78
CA MET A 266 13.97 4.68 13.09
C MET A 266 14.09 6.14 13.54
N LEU A 267 15.18 6.81 13.15
CA LEU A 267 15.32 8.27 13.30
C LEU A 267 14.32 9.02 12.42
N TYR A 268 14.12 8.57 11.17
CA TYR A 268 13.11 9.15 10.28
C TYR A 268 11.69 8.94 10.82
N PHE A 269 11.36 7.75 11.32
CA PHE A 269 10.08 7.50 11.99
C PHE A 269 9.89 8.44 13.20
N SER A 270 10.94 8.67 13.99
CA SER A 270 10.89 9.63 15.10
C SER A 270 10.66 11.06 14.62
N ALA A 271 11.23 11.44 13.48
CA ALA A 271 11.01 12.76 12.88
C ALA A 271 9.54 12.93 12.45
N LEU A 272 8.96 11.93 11.79
CA LEU A 272 7.55 11.92 11.40
C LEU A 272 6.63 12.05 12.62
N MET A 273 6.92 11.29 13.69
CA MET A 273 6.18 11.38 14.95
C MET A 273 6.31 12.75 15.62
N ALA A 274 7.52 13.30 15.71
CA ALA A 274 7.74 14.62 16.26
C ALA A 274 6.97 15.70 15.48
N MET A 275 6.95 15.61 14.15
CA MET A 275 6.17 16.52 13.30
C MET A 275 4.66 16.36 13.55
N ARG A 276 4.17 15.11 13.64
CA ARG A 276 2.76 14.82 13.98
C ARG A 276 2.34 15.38 15.34
N CYS A 277 3.24 15.44 16.30
CA CYS A 277 3.02 16.06 17.61
C CYS A 277 3.22 17.59 17.61
N GLY A 278 3.51 18.21 16.46
CA GLY A 278 3.75 19.66 16.34
C GLY A 278 5.16 20.11 16.75
N HIS A 279 6.06 19.19 17.08
CA HIS A 279 7.44 19.45 17.50
C HIS A 279 8.38 19.63 16.30
N HIS A 280 8.14 20.61 15.45
CA HIS A 280 8.83 20.73 14.16
C HIS A 280 10.35 20.92 14.24
N VAL A 281 10.85 21.67 15.23
CA VAL A 281 12.30 21.83 15.46
C VAL A 281 12.95 20.49 15.78
N ARG A 282 12.29 19.67 16.62
CA ARG A 282 12.74 18.32 16.96
C ARG A 282 12.68 17.38 15.75
N ALA A 283 11.64 17.51 14.94
CA ALA A 283 11.52 16.77 13.68
C ALA A 283 12.68 17.08 12.73
N ALA A 284 13.07 18.35 12.61
CA ALA A 284 14.21 18.78 11.79
C ALA A 284 15.54 18.19 12.29
N GLU A 285 15.80 18.22 13.60
CA GLU A 285 16.98 17.59 14.22
C GLU A 285 17.04 16.08 13.94
N LEU A 286 15.91 15.39 14.08
CA LEU A 286 15.81 13.95 13.84
C LEU A 286 15.98 13.59 12.36
N LEU A 287 15.41 14.39 11.44
CA LEU A 287 15.62 14.23 10.00
C LEU A 287 17.10 14.40 9.65
N GLN A 288 17.75 15.44 10.17
CA GLN A 288 19.17 15.67 9.92
C GLN A 288 20.02 14.48 10.40
N ALA A 289 19.73 13.96 11.60
CA ALA A 289 20.39 12.77 12.12
C ALA A 289 20.14 11.53 11.24
N ALA A 290 18.89 11.32 10.78
CA ALA A 290 18.52 10.23 9.89
C ALA A 290 19.29 10.29 8.57
N LEU A 291 19.35 11.46 7.94
CA LEU A 291 20.07 11.68 6.69
C LEU A 291 21.58 11.46 6.83
N LEU A 292 22.19 11.97 7.89
CA LEU A 292 23.62 11.75 8.18
C LEU A 292 23.93 10.26 8.40
N LYS A 293 23.03 9.53 9.06
CA LYS A 293 23.21 8.09 9.33
C LYS A 293 23.02 7.24 8.08
N ARG A 294 22.08 7.60 7.19
CA ARG A 294 21.85 6.91 5.91
C ARG A 294 22.92 7.22 4.87
N PHE A 295 23.38 8.48 4.81
CA PHE A 295 24.27 9.01 3.78
C PHE A 295 25.52 9.67 4.40
N PRO A 296 26.40 8.90 5.05
CA PRO A 296 27.53 9.45 5.83
C PRO A 296 28.58 10.18 4.99
N GLU A 297 28.75 9.80 3.72
CA GLU A 297 29.77 10.35 2.82
C GLU A 297 29.25 11.49 1.92
N GLY A 298 27.96 11.84 2.01
CA GLY A 298 27.30 12.76 1.09
C GLY A 298 27.04 14.15 1.67
N SER A 299 27.02 15.17 0.80
CA SER A 299 26.48 16.50 1.14
C SER A 299 24.95 16.55 1.18
N ILE A 300 24.29 15.40 1.42
CA ILE A 300 22.83 15.26 1.34
C ILE A 300 22.11 16.16 2.35
N PRO A 301 22.55 16.25 3.62
CA PRO A 301 21.97 17.21 4.55
C PRO A 301 22.03 18.66 4.05
N GLN A 302 23.12 19.08 3.41
CA GLN A 302 23.22 20.42 2.82
C GLN A 302 22.28 20.59 1.62
N ARG A 303 22.13 19.55 0.79
CA ARG A 303 21.20 19.56 -0.35
C ARG A 303 19.73 19.58 0.07
N MET A 304 19.43 19.14 1.29
CA MET A 304 18.09 19.14 1.88
C MET A 304 17.92 20.25 2.94
N GLN A 305 18.82 21.24 2.98
CA GLN A 305 18.78 22.32 3.96
C GLN A 305 17.49 23.14 3.88
N ASP A 306 16.91 23.29 2.69
CA ASP A 306 15.62 23.95 2.50
C ASP A 306 14.50 23.28 3.33
N LEU A 307 14.45 21.94 3.34
CA LEU A 307 13.47 21.19 4.13
C LEU A 307 13.67 21.37 5.64
N ASP A 308 14.92 21.43 6.11
CA ASP A 308 15.24 21.73 7.52
C ASP A 308 14.74 23.13 7.90
N VAL A 309 14.97 24.13 7.04
CA VAL A 309 14.47 25.50 7.27
C VAL A 309 12.96 25.54 7.32
N ARG A 310 12.28 24.93 6.33
CA ARG A 310 10.81 24.88 6.27
C ARG A 310 10.20 24.17 7.48
N LEU A 311 10.78 23.02 7.89
CA LEU A 311 10.37 22.35 9.12
C LEU A 311 10.51 23.27 10.32
N ARG A 312 11.68 23.92 10.51
CA ARG A 312 11.88 24.84 11.64
C ARG A 312 10.94 26.04 11.63
N GLN A 313 10.40 26.42 10.47
CA GLN A 313 9.39 27.47 10.30
C GLN A 313 7.96 26.99 10.59
N GLY A 314 7.77 25.70 10.85
CA GLY A 314 6.47 25.12 11.19
C GLY A 314 5.69 24.58 9.99
N GLU A 315 6.36 24.34 8.85
CA GLU A 315 5.79 23.57 7.74
C GLU A 315 5.99 22.08 7.96
N ASN A 316 5.05 21.27 7.46
CA ASN A 316 5.11 19.82 7.46
C ASN A 316 6.05 19.28 6.35
N ALA A 317 7.25 19.81 6.22
CA ALA A 317 8.10 19.55 5.05
C ALA A 317 8.62 18.10 4.95
N LEU A 318 8.36 17.23 5.94
CA LEU A 318 8.67 15.79 5.83
C LEU A 318 7.84 15.08 4.75
N PHE A 319 6.69 15.63 4.33
CA PHE A 319 5.94 15.13 3.19
C PHE A 319 6.77 15.07 1.90
N LEU A 320 7.73 15.98 1.75
CA LEU A 320 8.54 16.15 0.54
C LEU A 320 9.81 15.28 0.54
N VAL A 321 10.16 14.64 1.66
CA VAL A 321 11.46 13.96 1.83
C VAL A 321 11.65 12.84 0.81
N GLN A 322 10.66 11.94 0.65
CA GLN A 322 10.81 10.81 -0.28
C GLN A 322 10.95 11.28 -1.72
N ASP A 323 10.12 12.25 -2.15
CA ASP A 323 10.18 12.81 -3.48
C ASP A 323 11.55 13.45 -3.72
N CYS A 324 12.06 14.23 -2.77
CA CYS A 324 13.41 14.78 -2.85
C CYS A 324 14.48 13.68 -2.99
N LEU A 325 14.43 12.61 -2.19
CA LEU A 325 15.39 11.50 -2.29
C LEU A 325 15.31 10.80 -3.65
N GLN A 326 14.11 10.57 -4.18
CA GLN A 326 13.90 9.97 -5.50
C GLN A 326 14.47 10.85 -6.62
N HIS A 327 14.23 12.17 -6.58
CA HIS A 327 14.81 13.12 -7.55
C HIS A 327 16.34 13.12 -7.50
N LEU A 328 16.91 12.91 -6.31
CA LEU A 328 18.35 12.76 -6.11
C LEU A 328 18.89 11.37 -6.48
N ARG A 329 18.02 10.43 -6.89
CA ARG A 329 18.32 9.01 -7.16
C ARG A 329 18.94 8.31 -5.94
N LEU A 330 18.49 8.66 -4.75
CA LEU A 330 18.91 8.07 -3.49
C LEU A 330 17.90 7.03 -3.02
N GLN A 331 18.36 6.11 -2.17
CA GLN A 331 17.48 5.11 -1.55
C GLN A 331 16.48 5.81 -0.60
N PRO A 332 15.16 5.57 -0.74
CA PRO A 332 14.15 6.13 0.15
C PRO A 332 14.28 5.57 1.58
N PHE A 333 13.62 6.22 2.54
CA PHE A 333 13.35 5.64 3.86
C PHE A 333 12.20 4.63 3.78
N ASP A 334 12.07 3.76 4.78
CA ASP A 334 10.98 2.77 4.84
C ASP A 334 9.58 3.42 4.74
N GLU A 335 8.85 3.06 3.69
CA GLU A 335 7.49 3.55 3.39
C GLU A 335 6.47 3.14 4.45
N LEU A 336 6.73 2.10 5.25
CA LEU A 336 5.86 1.67 6.33
C LEU A 336 5.57 2.81 7.32
N PHE A 337 6.58 3.63 7.61
CA PHE A 337 6.46 4.70 8.60
C PHE A 337 5.68 5.90 8.08
N GLU A 338 5.59 6.08 6.76
CA GLU A 338 4.81 7.16 6.16
C GLU A 338 3.30 7.01 6.41
N ARG A 339 2.84 5.84 6.88
CA ARG A 339 1.46 5.67 7.35
C ARG A 339 1.05 6.69 8.39
N VAL A 340 1.98 7.24 9.18
CA VAL A 340 1.67 8.26 10.18
C VAL A 340 1.38 9.65 9.59
N LEU A 341 1.59 9.82 8.29
CA LEU A 341 1.36 11.08 7.58
C LEU A 341 -0.08 11.27 7.09
N THR A 342 -0.93 10.23 7.12
CA THR A 342 -2.31 10.33 6.61
C THR A 342 -3.30 9.57 7.49
N PRO A 343 -4.29 10.26 8.08
CA PRO A 343 -4.55 11.70 8.03
C PRO A 343 -3.64 12.45 9.00
N MET A 344 -3.30 13.69 8.64
CA MET A 344 -2.45 14.56 9.44
C MET A 344 -3.03 15.99 9.43
N PRO A 345 -2.98 16.71 10.57
CA PRO A 345 -3.28 18.13 10.59
C PRO A 345 -2.22 18.90 9.78
N LEU A 346 -2.68 19.61 8.75
CA LEU A 346 -1.87 20.50 7.96
C LEU A 346 -1.65 21.82 8.70
N SER A 347 -0.45 22.37 8.57
CA SER A 347 -0.09 23.67 9.11
C SER A 347 -0.66 24.79 8.23
N GLU A 348 -1.01 25.92 8.84
CA GLU A 348 -1.34 27.14 8.08
C GLU A 348 -0.12 27.65 7.28
N GLN A 349 1.10 27.31 7.72
CA GLN A 349 2.34 27.65 7.02
C GLN A 349 2.59 26.76 5.80
N ASP A 350 1.91 25.61 5.67
CA ASP A 350 2.18 24.65 4.60
C ASP A 350 1.94 25.27 3.23
N GLY A 351 3.00 25.25 2.42
CA GLY A 351 2.97 25.62 1.01
C GLY A 351 2.03 24.74 0.16
N ALA A 352 1.75 25.22 -1.06
CA ALA A 352 0.89 24.51 -2.00
C ALA A 352 1.45 23.13 -2.41
N ASP A 353 2.78 22.99 -2.43
CA ASP A 353 3.48 21.72 -2.71
C ASP A 353 3.24 20.66 -1.63
N ILE A 354 3.32 21.02 -0.35
CA ILE A 354 3.02 20.11 0.76
C ILE A 354 1.54 19.70 0.72
N ARG A 355 0.64 20.66 0.52
CA ARG A 355 -0.81 20.40 0.40
C ARG A 355 -1.13 19.50 -0.79
N GLN A 356 -0.40 19.66 -1.90
CA GLN A 356 -0.52 18.81 -3.08
C GLN A 356 -0.13 17.36 -2.78
N VAL A 357 1.03 17.16 -2.15
CA VAL A 357 1.52 15.82 -1.76
C VAL A 357 0.59 15.17 -0.74
N TYR A 358 0.10 15.93 0.24
CA TYR A 358 -0.89 15.43 1.19
C TYR A 358 -2.18 14.99 0.49
N GLY A 359 -2.73 15.84 -0.39
CA GLY A 359 -3.94 15.52 -1.15
C GLY A 359 -3.80 14.24 -1.98
N HIS A 360 -2.66 14.08 -2.66
CA HIS A 360 -2.35 12.87 -3.43
C HIS A 360 -2.31 11.62 -2.54
N ARG A 361 -1.57 11.67 -1.44
CA ARG A 361 -1.50 10.56 -0.46
C ARG A 361 -2.87 10.24 0.14
N PHE A 362 -3.69 11.26 0.38
CA PHE A 362 -5.04 11.11 0.90
C PHE A 362 -5.95 10.36 -0.10
N GLU A 363 -5.94 10.79 -1.37
CA GLU A 363 -6.69 10.13 -2.44
C GLU A 363 -6.25 8.66 -2.60
N GLU A 364 -4.94 8.39 -2.66
CA GLU A 364 -4.42 7.02 -2.76
C GLU A 364 -4.81 6.15 -1.56
N THR A 365 -4.72 6.71 -0.35
CA THR A 365 -5.11 6.00 0.88
C THR A 365 -6.60 5.68 0.85
N SER A 366 -7.44 6.64 0.51
CA SER A 366 -8.90 6.49 0.41
C SER A 366 -9.31 5.37 -0.55
N LEU A 367 -8.66 5.29 -1.72
CA LEU A 367 -8.92 4.27 -2.74
C LEU A 367 -8.64 2.84 -2.24
N ARG A 368 -7.63 2.66 -1.38
CA ARG A 368 -7.22 1.35 -0.84
C ARG A 368 -8.09 0.89 0.34
N LEU A 369 -8.88 1.78 0.92
CA LEU A 369 -9.72 1.49 2.09
C LEU A 369 -11.11 1.01 1.69
N GLY A 370 -11.64 0.06 2.47
CA GLY A 370 -13.06 -0.31 2.44
C GLY A 370 -13.96 0.80 3.00
N GLU A 371 -15.27 0.67 2.81
CA GLU A 371 -16.27 1.72 3.08
C GLU A 371 -16.16 2.33 4.50
N LYS A 372 -16.22 1.50 5.55
CA LYS A 372 -16.19 1.98 6.95
C LYS A 372 -14.87 2.70 7.30
N PRO A 373 -13.69 2.08 7.09
CA PRO A 373 -12.38 2.76 7.16
C PRO A 373 -12.29 4.09 6.41
N ARG A 374 -12.83 4.13 5.18
CA ARG A 374 -12.81 5.34 4.33
C ARG A 374 -13.66 6.45 4.94
N GLN A 375 -14.85 6.13 5.45
CA GLN A 375 -15.70 7.11 6.13
C GLN A 375 -15.02 7.70 7.36
N ALA A 376 -14.34 6.86 8.15
CA ALA A 376 -13.56 7.31 9.30
C ALA A 376 -12.39 8.22 8.90
N LEU A 377 -11.67 7.88 7.81
CA LEU A 377 -10.61 8.71 7.25
C LEU A 377 -11.14 10.10 6.86
N LEU A 378 -12.27 10.16 6.15
CA LEU A 378 -12.91 11.40 5.71
C LEU A 378 -13.34 12.28 6.88
N GLU A 379 -13.96 11.68 7.90
CA GLU A 379 -14.40 12.41 9.09
C GLU A 379 -13.22 12.93 9.93
N LEU A 380 -12.18 12.12 10.08
CA LEU A 380 -10.99 12.51 10.82
C LEU A 380 -10.22 13.63 10.09
N ASP A 381 -10.05 13.53 8.78
CA ASP A 381 -9.42 14.58 7.97
C ASP A 381 -10.21 15.88 7.98
N ARG A 382 -11.55 15.83 7.88
CA ARG A 382 -12.38 17.03 7.98
C ARG A 382 -12.21 17.76 9.31
N ARG A 383 -11.96 17.02 10.41
CA ARG A 383 -11.69 17.63 11.72
C ARG A 383 -10.33 18.29 11.79
N PHE A 384 -9.34 17.71 11.15
CA PHE A 384 -7.99 18.26 11.11
C PHE A 384 -7.86 19.46 10.17
N ASN A 385 -8.46 19.36 8.98
CA ASN A 385 -8.15 20.22 7.85
C ASN A 385 -9.36 21.01 7.33
N GLY A 386 -10.55 20.81 7.89
CA GLY A 386 -11.78 21.43 7.43
C GLY A 386 -12.21 20.90 6.06
N ASP A 387 -12.90 21.76 5.29
CA ASP A 387 -13.33 21.43 3.94
C ASP A 387 -12.16 21.55 2.95
N SER A 388 -11.75 20.42 2.39
CA SER A 388 -10.65 20.31 1.43
C SER A 388 -11.10 19.63 0.14
N TYR A 389 -10.35 19.83 -0.96
CA TYR A 389 -10.73 19.26 -2.26
C TYR A 389 -10.70 17.72 -2.22
N TRP A 390 -9.68 17.12 -1.60
CA TRP A 390 -9.52 15.66 -1.53
C TRP A 390 -10.62 15.02 -0.67
N ASN A 391 -11.04 15.69 0.40
CA ASN A 391 -12.14 15.23 1.26
C ASN A 391 -13.46 15.22 0.48
N ALA A 392 -13.75 16.31 -0.23
CA ALA A 392 -14.94 16.42 -1.06
C ALA A 392 -14.92 15.40 -2.21
N LEU A 393 -13.80 15.26 -2.93
CA LEU A 393 -13.63 14.31 -4.03
C LEU A 393 -13.88 12.86 -3.56
N CYS A 394 -13.16 12.44 -2.52
CA CYS A 394 -13.28 11.09 -1.97
C CYS A 394 -14.66 10.83 -1.35
N GLY A 395 -15.27 11.83 -0.73
CA GLY A 395 -16.66 11.78 -0.26
C GLY A 395 -17.65 11.61 -1.41
N GLY A 396 -17.42 12.30 -2.53
CA GLY A 396 -18.18 12.13 -3.77
C GLY A 396 -18.15 10.71 -4.29
N HIS A 397 -16.97 10.07 -4.31
CA HIS A 397 -16.84 8.66 -4.70
C HIS A 397 -17.63 7.73 -3.78
N GLN A 398 -17.62 7.98 -2.46
CA GLN A 398 -18.39 7.18 -1.52
C GLN A 398 -19.91 7.31 -1.78
N PHE A 399 -20.42 8.53 -1.94
CA PHE A 399 -21.84 8.74 -2.24
C PHE A 399 -22.24 8.12 -3.57
N TRP A 400 -21.36 8.23 -4.58
CA TRP A 400 -21.58 7.64 -5.89
C TRP A 400 -21.75 6.12 -5.82
N LEU A 401 -20.79 5.44 -5.21
CA LEU A 401 -20.81 3.98 -5.07
C LEU A 401 -21.97 3.49 -4.17
N ALA A 402 -22.44 4.33 -3.26
CA ALA A 402 -23.65 4.08 -2.46
C ALA A 402 -24.97 4.35 -3.22
N GLY A 403 -24.91 4.79 -4.50
CA GLY A 403 -26.08 5.10 -5.31
C GLY A 403 -26.73 6.46 -5.01
N ASN A 404 -26.12 7.31 -4.20
CA ASN A 404 -26.62 8.64 -3.88
C ASN A 404 -26.00 9.70 -4.81
N VAL A 405 -26.57 9.80 -6.02
CA VAL A 405 -26.04 10.65 -7.11
C VAL A 405 -26.05 12.14 -6.75
N ASP A 406 -27.14 12.64 -6.14
CA ASP A 406 -27.26 14.07 -5.82
C ASP A 406 -26.21 14.52 -4.78
N ALA A 407 -25.97 13.68 -3.76
CA ALA A 407 -24.91 13.94 -2.79
C ALA A 407 -23.52 13.85 -3.43
N ALA A 408 -23.31 12.88 -4.33
CA ALA A 408 -22.04 12.76 -5.06
C ALA A 408 -21.77 13.99 -5.93
N ASP A 409 -22.74 14.43 -6.72
CA ASP A 409 -22.63 15.60 -7.59
C ASP A 409 -22.36 16.89 -6.80
N SER A 410 -23.01 17.05 -5.64
CA SER A 410 -22.74 18.17 -4.73
C SER A 410 -21.30 18.19 -4.22
N GLN A 411 -20.76 17.01 -3.87
CA GLN A 411 -19.38 16.87 -3.42
C GLN A 411 -18.38 17.11 -4.56
N TYR A 412 -18.64 16.61 -5.77
CA TYR A 412 -17.79 16.86 -6.94
C TYR A 412 -17.76 18.33 -7.33
N ALA A 413 -18.90 19.04 -7.26
CA ALA A 413 -18.95 20.49 -7.49
C ALA A 413 -18.11 21.25 -6.44
N ALA A 414 -18.20 20.86 -5.17
CA ALA A 414 -17.37 21.42 -4.10
C ALA A 414 -15.87 21.14 -4.36
N ALA A 415 -15.50 19.90 -4.70
CA ALA A 415 -14.13 19.51 -5.02
C ALA A 415 -13.56 20.32 -6.19
N LYS A 416 -14.31 20.50 -7.28
CA LYS A 416 -13.94 21.33 -8.43
C LYS A 416 -13.69 22.78 -8.01
N ALA A 417 -14.62 23.39 -7.28
CA ALA A 417 -14.48 24.78 -6.82
C ALA A 417 -13.26 24.96 -5.89
N LEU A 418 -13.00 24.01 -5.00
CA LEU A 418 -11.84 24.01 -4.11
C LEU A 418 -10.53 23.84 -4.88
N SER A 419 -10.47 22.93 -5.85
CA SER A 419 -9.31 22.71 -6.71
C SER A 419 -8.95 23.95 -7.53
N ILE A 420 -9.93 24.57 -8.21
CA ILE A 420 -9.70 25.84 -8.96
C ILE A 420 -9.19 26.94 -8.04
N ARG A 421 -9.80 27.12 -6.86
CA ARG A 421 -9.42 28.17 -5.91
C ARG A 421 -8.02 28.00 -5.34
N THR A 422 -7.62 26.75 -5.08
CA THR A 422 -6.34 26.42 -4.42
C THR A 422 -5.22 26.12 -5.41
N GLY A 423 -5.54 25.87 -6.68
CA GLY A 423 -4.60 25.41 -7.70
C GLY A 423 -4.16 23.95 -7.54
N LEU A 424 -4.77 23.20 -6.60
CA LEU A 424 -4.41 21.81 -6.34
C LEU A 424 -4.99 20.87 -7.39
N MET A 425 -4.19 19.90 -7.84
CA MET A 425 -4.54 18.95 -8.89
C MET A 425 -4.90 17.56 -8.33
N PRO A 426 -6.01 16.95 -8.76
CA PRO A 426 -6.31 15.55 -8.43
C PRO A 426 -5.26 14.57 -8.98
N ILE A 427 -5.17 13.36 -8.43
CA ILE A 427 -4.31 12.31 -9.00
C ILE A 427 -4.97 11.63 -10.19
N HIS A 428 -4.15 11.16 -11.14
CA HIS A 428 -4.57 10.22 -12.20
C HIS A 428 -5.94 10.57 -12.84
N TYR A 429 -6.84 9.59 -12.89
CA TYR A 429 -8.18 9.74 -13.46
C TYR A 429 -9.11 10.60 -12.59
N ASN A 430 -8.81 10.90 -11.33
CA ASN A 430 -9.66 11.79 -10.53
C ASN A 430 -9.74 13.21 -11.09
N CYS A 431 -8.86 13.58 -12.04
CA CYS A 431 -8.95 14.81 -12.81
C CYS A 431 -10.32 15.02 -13.49
N GLY A 432 -11.06 13.94 -13.78
CA GLY A 432 -12.41 14.03 -14.35
C GLY A 432 -13.41 14.83 -13.50
N VAL A 433 -13.15 15.01 -12.19
CA VAL A 433 -13.97 15.85 -11.31
C VAL A 433 -14.06 17.31 -11.81
N LEU A 434 -13.01 17.79 -12.48
CA LEU A 434 -12.91 19.16 -12.99
C LEU A 434 -13.80 19.37 -14.23
N SER A 435 -14.10 18.30 -14.94
CA SER A 435 -14.95 18.30 -16.15
C SER A 435 -16.26 17.54 -15.96
N TRP A 436 -16.61 17.19 -14.72
CA TRP A 436 -17.87 16.53 -14.39
C TRP A 436 -19.03 17.53 -14.36
N LEU A 437 -20.06 17.28 -15.18
CA LEU A 437 -21.32 18.01 -15.14
C LEU A 437 -22.36 17.17 -14.39
N GLY A 438 -22.58 17.49 -13.10
CA GLY A 438 -23.64 16.90 -12.28
C GLY A 438 -25.04 17.36 -12.69
N GLY A 439 -26.08 16.63 -12.24
CA GLY A 439 -27.49 16.73 -12.65
C GLY A 439 -27.94 18.09 -13.23
N PRO A 440 -28.04 19.16 -12.42
CA PRO A 440 -28.52 20.46 -12.88
C PRO A 440 -27.66 21.11 -13.97
N ALA A 441 -26.33 20.96 -13.92
CA ALA A 441 -25.42 21.51 -14.92
C ALA A 441 -25.50 20.75 -16.25
N ARG A 442 -25.75 19.44 -16.19
CA ARG A 442 -25.97 18.60 -17.37
C ARG A 442 -27.35 18.84 -18.02
N GLU A 443 -28.38 19.04 -17.21
CA GLU A 443 -29.75 19.28 -17.68
C GLU A 443 -29.94 20.71 -18.19
N GLY A 444 -29.18 21.66 -17.64
CA GLY A 444 -29.21 23.07 -17.99
C GLY A 444 -28.29 23.49 -19.15
N MET A 445 -27.81 22.55 -19.99
CA MET A 445 -27.01 22.91 -21.18
C MET A 445 -27.85 23.81 -22.11
N GLU A 446 -27.42 25.07 -22.29
CA GLU A 446 -28.09 26.05 -23.15
C GLU A 446 -28.26 25.51 -24.57
N GLN A 447 -29.40 25.78 -25.20
CA GLN A 447 -29.68 25.35 -26.58
C GLN A 447 -29.98 26.59 -27.45
N PRO A 448 -29.26 26.82 -28.56
CA PRO A 448 -28.12 26.04 -29.07
C PRO A 448 -26.84 26.25 -28.25
N VAL A 449 -26.02 25.20 -28.09
CA VAL A 449 -24.72 25.29 -27.41
C VAL A 449 -23.74 26.09 -28.29
N PRO A 450 -23.09 27.16 -27.78
CA PRO A 450 -22.09 27.91 -28.53
C PRO A 450 -20.84 27.06 -28.85
N ASP A 451 -20.26 27.26 -30.03
CA ASP A 451 -18.99 26.65 -30.40
C ASP A 451 -17.82 27.36 -29.68
N ARG A 452 -17.50 26.92 -28.47
CA ARG A 452 -16.42 27.47 -27.64
C ARG A 452 -15.05 26.91 -28.04
N LEU A 453 -15.01 25.66 -28.49
CA LEU A 453 -13.80 24.94 -28.85
C LEU A 453 -13.36 25.16 -30.31
N GLY A 454 -14.19 25.79 -31.14
CA GLY A 454 -13.82 26.30 -32.48
C GLY A 454 -13.89 25.24 -33.57
N MET A 455 -14.75 24.23 -33.44
CA MET A 455 -14.89 23.14 -34.43
C MET A 455 -15.67 23.58 -35.69
N GLY A 456 -16.55 24.58 -35.57
CA GLY A 456 -17.45 25.04 -36.63
C GLY A 456 -16.74 25.69 -37.83
N GLU A 457 -15.51 26.18 -37.64
CA GLU A 457 -14.71 26.82 -38.69
C GLU A 457 -13.74 25.85 -39.40
N TRP A 458 -13.79 24.55 -39.07
CA TRP A 458 -12.87 23.58 -39.65
C TRP A 458 -13.15 23.31 -41.13
N HIS A 459 -12.09 23.09 -41.89
CA HIS A 459 -12.16 22.70 -43.28
C HIS A 459 -12.32 21.19 -43.42
N TRP A 460 -13.15 20.78 -44.37
CA TRP A 460 -13.47 19.37 -44.61
C TRP A 460 -13.15 18.97 -46.04
N GLU A 461 -12.33 17.94 -46.20
CA GLU A 461 -11.96 17.33 -47.47
C GLU A 461 -12.30 15.84 -47.41
N ALA A 462 -12.94 15.28 -48.43
CA ALA A 462 -13.29 13.86 -48.45
C ALA A 462 -12.93 13.24 -49.79
N SER A 463 -12.43 12.00 -49.74
CA SER A 463 -12.26 11.18 -50.93
C SER A 463 -13.61 10.87 -51.58
N VAL A 464 -13.60 10.85 -52.90
CA VAL A 464 -14.77 10.59 -53.75
C VAL A 464 -14.50 9.27 -54.46
N VAL A 465 -15.41 8.30 -54.31
CA VAL A 465 -15.27 7.00 -54.96
C VAL A 465 -15.41 7.17 -56.49
N PRO A 466 -14.49 6.62 -57.31
CA PRO A 466 -14.56 6.77 -58.75
C PRO A 466 -15.78 6.02 -59.32
N GLY A 467 -16.71 6.77 -59.92
CA GLY A 467 -17.94 6.22 -60.54
C GLY A 467 -19.20 6.30 -59.68
N ASP A 468 -19.09 6.75 -58.43
CA ASP A 468 -20.23 6.90 -57.52
C ASP A 468 -20.96 8.24 -57.68
N VAL A 469 -22.27 8.20 -57.49
CA VAL A 469 -23.07 9.40 -57.16
C VAL A 469 -22.94 9.61 -55.64
N PRO A 470 -22.61 10.81 -55.16
CA PRO A 470 -22.55 11.09 -53.72
C PRO A 470 -23.85 10.67 -53.00
N GLY A 471 -23.77 9.64 -52.15
CA GLY A 471 -24.90 9.16 -51.34
C GLY A 471 -25.46 7.78 -51.69
N ASP A 472 -25.03 7.13 -52.79
CA ASP A 472 -25.58 5.83 -53.20
C ASP A 472 -24.99 4.63 -52.42
N GLN A 473 -23.75 4.73 -51.93
CA GLN A 473 -23.11 3.66 -51.15
C GLN A 473 -22.70 4.16 -49.75
N LEU A 474 -23.46 3.73 -48.73
CA LEU A 474 -23.14 4.01 -47.33
C LEU A 474 -21.97 3.13 -46.88
N PRO A 475 -20.98 3.68 -46.13
CA PRO A 475 -19.90 2.87 -45.59
C PRO A 475 -20.44 1.84 -44.59
N ALA A 476 -19.77 0.68 -44.51
CA ALA A 476 -20.09 -0.34 -43.51
C ALA A 476 -19.66 0.08 -42.09
N LEU A 477 -18.67 0.97 -42.00
CA LEU A 477 -18.09 1.44 -40.75
C LEU A 477 -17.45 2.82 -40.95
N CYS A 478 -17.69 3.72 -40.01
CA CYS A 478 -16.89 4.93 -39.82
C CYS A 478 -15.87 4.71 -38.69
N LEU A 479 -14.59 4.98 -38.96
CA LEU A 479 -13.54 5.05 -37.95
C LEU A 479 -13.19 6.52 -37.70
N VAL A 480 -13.24 6.98 -36.46
CA VAL A 480 -13.21 8.40 -36.11
C VAL A 480 -12.07 8.69 -35.14
N PHE A 481 -11.08 9.48 -35.57
CA PHE A 481 -9.88 9.80 -34.80
C PHE A 481 -9.57 11.29 -34.78
N GLY A 482 -8.88 11.74 -33.74
CA GLY A 482 -8.43 13.12 -33.58
C GLY A 482 -6.97 13.21 -33.15
N CYS A 483 -6.26 14.24 -33.59
CA CYS A 483 -4.91 14.55 -33.10
C CYS A 483 -4.52 16.03 -33.28
N ASP A 484 -3.43 16.43 -32.64
CA ASP A 484 -2.69 17.63 -33.02
C ASP A 484 -1.57 17.30 -34.03
N ALA A 485 -0.86 18.33 -34.50
CA ALA A 485 0.28 18.16 -35.40
C ALA A 485 1.41 17.31 -34.80
N GLY A 486 1.62 17.32 -33.48
CA GLY A 486 2.64 16.52 -32.81
C GLY A 486 2.29 15.03 -32.79
N TYR A 487 1.05 14.70 -32.45
CA TYR A 487 0.55 13.32 -32.43
C TYR A 487 0.36 12.71 -33.82
N PHE A 488 0.36 13.53 -34.89
CA PHE A 488 0.34 13.05 -36.26
C PHE A 488 1.36 11.94 -36.54
N ARG A 489 2.49 11.91 -35.80
CA ARG A 489 3.53 10.87 -35.91
C ARG A 489 3.02 9.42 -35.80
N PHE A 490 1.87 9.18 -35.18
CA PHE A 490 1.27 7.83 -35.07
C PHE A 490 0.41 7.46 -36.29
N LEU A 491 -0.13 8.43 -37.02
CA LEU A 491 -1.05 8.21 -38.13
C LEU A 491 -0.47 7.36 -39.27
N PRO A 492 0.80 7.49 -39.71
CA PRO A 492 1.31 6.67 -40.81
C PRO A 492 1.20 5.16 -40.55
N LYS A 493 1.43 4.72 -39.31
CA LYS A 493 1.33 3.31 -38.94
C LYS A 493 -0.12 2.83 -38.92
N LEU A 494 -1.01 3.62 -38.33
CA LEU A 494 -2.45 3.40 -38.33
C LEU A 494 -2.97 3.27 -39.77
N LEU A 495 -2.66 4.26 -40.61
CA LEU A 495 -3.06 4.32 -42.02
C LEU A 495 -2.55 3.11 -42.81
N LEU A 496 -1.27 2.78 -42.70
CA LEU A 496 -0.70 1.64 -43.44
C LEU A 496 -1.32 0.31 -43.00
N SER A 497 -1.56 0.12 -41.70
CA SER A 497 -2.21 -1.10 -41.20
C SER A 497 -3.61 -1.26 -41.77
N LEU A 498 -4.41 -0.18 -41.78
CA LEU A 498 -5.77 -0.18 -42.30
C LEU A 498 -5.81 -0.37 -43.82
N LEU A 499 -4.95 0.32 -44.57
CA LEU A 499 -4.83 0.19 -46.03
C LEU A 499 -4.51 -1.25 -46.43
N LYS A 500 -3.56 -1.91 -45.75
CA LYS A 500 -3.21 -3.31 -46.01
C LYS A 500 -4.37 -4.25 -45.75
N LEU A 501 -5.15 -4.00 -44.70
CA LEU A 501 -6.32 -4.79 -44.35
C LEU A 501 -7.44 -4.65 -45.38
N CYS A 502 -7.83 -3.43 -45.70
CA CYS A 502 -8.91 -3.16 -46.66
C CYS A 502 -8.56 -3.69 -48.05
N ALA A 503 -7.31 -3.51 -48.51
CA ALA A 503 -6.87 -4.00 -49.81
C ALA A 503 -6.90 -5.54 -49.96
N ARG A 504 -6.98 -6.29 -48.84
CA ARG A 504 -7.10 -7.76 -48.84
C ARG A 504 -8.55 -8.24 -48.93
N ARG A 505 -9.55 -7.37 -48.74
CA ARG A 505 -10.97 -7.73 -48.83
C ARG A 505 -11.50 -7.35 -50.22
N PRO A 506 -11.73 -8.31 -51.13
CA PRO A 506 -12.12 -8.03 -52.50
C PRO A 506 -13.61 -7.65 -52.66
N ASP A 507 -14.29 -7.28 -51.57
CA ASP A 507 -15.73 -7.01 -51.55
C ASP A 507 -15.99 -5.51 -51.76
N PRO A 508 -16.45 -5.08 -52.95
CA PRO A 508 -16.68 -3.67 -53.25
C PRO A 508 -17.88 -3.10 -52.47
N SER A 509 -18.75 -3.97 -51.92
CA SER A 509 -19.89 -3.56 -51.12
C SER A 509 -19.49 -3.13 -49.70
N PHE A 510 -18.34 -3.58 -49.23
CA PHE A 510 -17.81 -3.32 -47.91
C PHE A 510 -16.77 -2.21 -47.95
N ARG A 511 -17.13 -1.00 -47.49
CA ARG A 511 -16.22 0.14 -47.40
C ARG A 511 -16.07 0.62 -45.97
N ILE A 512 -14.83 0.89 -45.56
CA ILE A 512 -14.53 1.60 -44.32
C ILE A 512 -14.27 3.07 -44.65
N ARG A 513 -14.89 3.99 -43.91
CA ARG A 513 -14.63 5.42 -43.99
C ARG A 513 -13.82 5.87 -42.79
N LEU A 514 -12.57 6.25 -43.01
CA LEU A 514 -11.69 6.82 -41.99
C LEU A 514 -11.87 8.35 -41.93
N CYS A 515 -12.43 8.85 -40.84
CA CYS A 515 -12.58 10.26 -40.53
C CYS A 515 -11.48 10.70 -39.57
N LEU A 516 -10.64 11.65 -39.99
CA LEU A 516 -9.51 12.18 -39.23
C LEU A 516 -9.69 13.68 -38.98
N GLY A 517 -9.69 14.08 -37.71
CA GLY A 517 -9.62 15.48 -37.30
C GLY A 517 -8.21 15.86 -36.88
N ILE A 518 -7.64 16.92 -37.46
CA ILE A 518 -6.27 17.35 -37.16
C ILE A 518 -6.23 18.83 -36.80
N ASP A 519 -5.82 19.14 -35.57
CA ASP A 519 -5.55 20.51 -35.15
C ASP A 519 -4.22 21.01 -35.71
N THR A 520 -4.28 22.17 -36.36
CA THR A 520 -3.13 22.93 -36.87
C THR A 520 -2.09 22.06 -37.61
N PRO A 521 -2.48 21.24 -38.62
CA PRO A 521 -1.54 20.35 -39.31
C PRO A 521 -0.40 21.14 -39.97
N ALA A 522 0.82 20.59 -39.92
CA ALA A 522 1.94 21.15 -40.67
C ALA A 522 1.67 21.06 -42.19
N PRO A 523 2.22 21.96 -43.01
CA PRO A 523 2.00 21.94 -44.47
C PRO A 523 2.30 20.59 -45.13
N GLU A 524 3.35 19.90 -44.66
CA GLU A 524 3.75 18.57 -45.14
C GLU A 524 2.76 17.46 -44.75
N GLN A 525 2.15 17.56 -43.56
CA GLN A 525 1.13 16.63 -43.08
C GLN A 525 -0.16 16.80 -43.90
N LEU A 526 -0.57 18.05 -44.13
CA LEU A 526 -1.72 18.37 -44.96
C LEU A 526 -1.52 17.93 -46.42
N ALA A 527 -0.34 18.18 -46.99
CA ALA A 527 0.01 17.71 -48.33
C ALA A 527 -0.05 16.18 -48.42
N PHE A 528 0.53 15.47 -47.44
CA PHE A 528 0.47 14.02 -47.37
C PHE A 528 -0.98 13.49 -47.28
N MET A 529 -1.83 14.09 -46.44
CA MET A 529 -3.23 13.66 -46.34
C MET A 529 -4.00 13.91 -47.64
N ARG A 530 -3.74 15.02 -48.34
CA ARG A 530 -4.32 15.31 -49.65
C ARG A 530 -3.88 14.33 -50.73
N GLU A 531 -2.59 13.95 -50.73
CA GLU A 531 -2.06 12.91 -51.61
C GLU A 531 -2.76 11.57 -51.36
N LEU A 532 -2.96 11.19 -50.08
CA LEU A 532 -3.68 9.98 -49.72
C LEU A 532 -5.14 10.03 -50.17
N ILE A 533 -5.86 11.13 -49.89
CA ILE A 533 -7.25 11.33 -50.33
C ILE A 533 -7.37 11.18 -51.84
N ASN A 534 -6.46 11.80 -52.59
CA ASN A 534 -6.43 11.67 -54.04
C ASN A 534 -6.15 10.23 -54.49
N ALA A 535 -5.19 9.54 -53.86
CA ALA A 535 -4.86 8.16 -54.21
C ALA A 535 -6.04 7.20 -54.00
N VAL A 536 -6.74 7.28 -52.85
CA VAL A 536 -7.91 6.43 -52.57
C VAL A 536 -9.15 6.83 -53.38
N SER A 537 -9.18 8.05 -53.93
CA SER A 537 -10.22 8.48 -54.90
C SER A 537 -9.94 7.98 -56.33
N GLN A 538 -8.70 7.56 -56.63
CA GLN A 538 -8.31 7.09 -57.97
C GLN A 538 -8.25 5.57 -58.07
N LYS A 539 -7.87 4.89 -56.98
CA LYS A 539 -7.73 3.43 -56.90
C LYS A 539 -8.54 2.91 -55.73
N ASP A 540 -9.31 1.86 -55.95
CA ASP A 540 -10.14 1.26 -54.91
C ASP A 540 -9.28 0.39 -53.99
N PHE A 541 -9.10 0.83 -52.74
CA PHE A 541 -8.45 0.09 -51.68
C PHE A 541 -9.44 -0.49 -50.66
N GLY A 542 -10.76 -0.34 -50.86
CA GLY A 542 -11.79 -0.65 -49.86
C GLY A 542 -11.78 0.30 -48.65
N LEU A 543 -11.03 1.40 -48.73
CA LEU A 543 -10.89 2.44 -47.71
C LEU A 543 -11.16 3.80 -48.34
N ASP A 544 -12.03 4.56 -47.70
CA ASP A 544 -12.22 5.97 -47.97
C ASP A 544 -11.70 6.82 -46.82
N VAL A 545 -11.26 8.03 -47.12
CA VAL A 545 -10.75 9.00 -46.15
C VAL A 545 -11.55 10.29 -46.17
N THR A 546 -11.84 10.83 -44.99
CA THR A 546 -12.35 12.18 -44.74
C THR A 546 -11.43 12.87 -43.77
N LEU A 547 -10.91 14.04 -44.16
CA LEU A 547 -10.07 14.90 -43.35
C LEU A 547 -10.87 16.13 -42.92
N ALA A 548 -10.89 16.37 -41.61
CA ALA A 548 -11.26 17.65 -41.03
C ALA A 548 -9.98 18.30 -40.46
N HIS A 549 -9.74 19.56 -40.74
CA HIS A 549 -8.61 20.28 -40.15
C HIS A 549 -8.94 21.74 -39.88
N GLY A 550 -8.37 22.28 -38.81
CA GLY A 550 -8.63 23.64 -38.39
C GLY A 550 -7.77 24.02 -37.21
N ARG A 551 -8.28 24.92 -36.38
CA ARG A 551 -7.60 25.36 -35.16
C ARG A 551 -8.60 25.42 -34.02
N LEU A 552 -8.34 24.67 -32.96
CA LEU A 552 -9.11 24.76 -31.71
C LEU A 552 -8.84 26.09 -31.02
N THR A 553 -9.86 26.62 -30.35
CA THR A 553 -9.75 27.81 -29.50
C THR A 553 -8.75 27.57 -28.37
N TRP A 554 -8.89 26.44 -27.68
CA TRP A 554 -8.01 25.98 -26.62
C TRP A 554 -7.25 24.74 -27.06
N ARG A 555 -5.92 24.80 -26.94
CA ARG A 555 -4.98 23.85 -27.55
C ARG A 555 -4.18 23.15 -26.46
N ASP A 556 -4.78 22.13 -25.87
CA ASP A 556 -4.20 21.31 -24.82
C ASP A 556 -4.50 19.83 -25.04
N ALA A 557 -3.86 18.97 -24.25
CA ALA A 557 -3.99 17.52 -24.39
C ALA A 557 -5.46 17.03 -24.27
N ALA A 558 -6.30 17.71 -23.49
CA ALA A 558 -7.70 17.31 -23.31
C ALA A 558 -8.55 17.65 -24.53
N THR A 559 -8.34 18.81 -25.15
CA THR A 559 -9.08 19.18 -26.35
C THR A 559 -8.65 18.36 -27.57
N TYR A 560 -7.37 17.98 -27.67
CA TYR A 560 -6.89 17.12 -28.75
C TYR A 560 -7.51 15.72 -28.74
N THR A 561 -7.64 15.08 -27.57
CA THR A 561 -8.29 13.76 -27.47
C THR A 561 -9.81 13.85 -27.70
N ALA A 562 -10.41 15.01 -27.45
CA ALA A 562 -11.83 15.26 -27.63
C ALA A 562 -12.25 15.52 -29.09
N ILE A 563 -11.32 15.81 -30.02
CA ILE A 563 -11.61 16.12 -31.44
C ILE A 563 -12.53 15.06 -32.08
N ARG A 564 -12.29 13.76 -31.81
CA ARG A 564 -13.11 12.65 -32.35
C ARG A 564 -14.61 12.78 -32.01
N TYR A 565 -14.94 13.35 -30.86
CA TYR A 565 -16.32 13.56 -30.42
C TYR A 565 -16.84 14.94 -30.85
N LEU A 566 -15.98 15.96 -30.89
CA LEU A 566 -16.34 17.28 -31.43
C LEU A 566 -16.76 17.21 -32.90
N MET A 567 -16.07 16.38 -33.70
CA MET A 567 -16.37 16.24 -35.13
C MET A 567 -17.48 15.22 -35.42
N LEU A 568 -17.87 14.41 -34.43
CA LEU A 568 -18.79 13.29 -34.60
C LEU A 568 -20.17 13.70 -35.16
N PRO A 569 -20.81 14.83 -34.76
CA PRO A 569 -22.08 15.25 -35.34
C PRO A 569 -22.02 15.41 -36.86
N GLU A 570 -20.94 15.99 -37.37
CA GLU A 570 -20.77 16.19 -38.81
C GLU A 570 -20.48 14.87 -39.54
N VAL A 571 -19.74 13.96 -38.90
CA VAL A 571 -19.49 12.61 -39.43
C VAL A 571 -20.80 11.83 -39.58
N VAL A 572 -21.62 11.76 -38.53
CA VAL A 572 -22.89 10.98 -38.56
C VAL A 572 -23.95 11.65 -39.44
N ARG A 573 -23.88 12.97 -39.65
CA ARG A 573 -24.72 13.68 -40.63
C ARG A 573 -24.36 13.30 -42.07
N ARG A 574 -23.07 13.05 -42.36
CA ARG A 574 -22.60 12.66 -43.70
C ARG A 574 -22.75 11.16 -43.97
N TYR A 575 -22.60 10.33 -42.93
CA TYR A 575 -22.52 8.89 -43.07
C TYR A 575 -23.42 8.18 -42.04
N ALA A 576 -24.55 7.65 -42.51
CA ALA A 576 -25.49 6.89 -41.70
C ALA A 576 -25.02 5.43 -41.54
N CYS A 577 -24.02 5.22 -40.68
CA CYS A 577 -23.44 3.90 -40.42
C CYS A 577 -22.92 3.78 -38.97
N PRO A 578 -22.60 2.57 -38.50
CA PRO A 578 -21.94 2.38 -37.21
C PRO A 578 -20.58 3.07 -37.11
N VAL A 579 -20.17 3.44 -35.90
CA VAL A 579 -18.93 4.19 -35.64
C VAL A 579 -18.05 3.49 -34.62
N ILE A 580 -16.74 3.44 -34.89
CA ILE A 580 -15.72 3.25 -33.86
C ILE A 580 -14.96 4.58 -33.67
N THR A 581 -14.93 5.07 -32.43
CA THR A 581 -14.01 6.15 -32.02
C THR A 581 -12.81 5.53 -31.32
N ALA A 582 -11.60 6.08 -31.53
CA ALA A 582 -10.42 5.62 -30.79
C ALA A 582 -9.29 6.67 -30.76
N ASP A 583 -8.31 6.48 -29.88
CA ASP A 583 -7.07 7.27 -29.89
C ASP A 583 -6.25 6.92 -31.13
N CYS A 584 -5.57 7.90 -31.72
CA CYS A 584 -4.78 7.69 -32.94
C CYS A 584 -3.39 7.06 -32.70
N ASP A 585 -3.01 6.79 -31.44
CA ASP A 585 -1.75 6.13 -31.08
C ASP A 585 -1.82 4.60 -31.06
N GLY A 586 -2.66 4.02 -31.91
CA GLY A 586 -2.76 2.57 -32.13
C GLY A 586 -2.67 2.16 -33.60
N TYR A 587 -2.71 0.85 -33.86
CA TYR A 587 -2.79 0.28 -35.21
C TYR A 587 -3.68 -0.96 -35.25
N PHE A 588 -4.21 -1.29 -36.43
CA PHE A 588 -5.13 -2.42 -36.59
C PHE A 588 -4.36 -3.75 -36.77
N PRO A 589 -4.72 -4.81 -36.02
CA PRO A 589 -4.13 -6.13 -36.21
C PRO A 589 -4.58 -6.78 -37.53
N ASP A 590 -3.83 -7.77 -38.02
CA ASP A 590 -4.07 -8.44 -39.32
C ASP A 590 -5.47 -9.10 -39.42
N ASP A 591 -6.10 -9.45 -38.30
CA ASP A 591 -7.41 -10.08 -38.18
C ASP A 591 -8.55 -9.11 -37.88
N PHE A 592 -8.29 -7.80 -37.87
CA PHE A 592 -9.28 -6.76 -37.53
C PHE A 592 -10.64 -6.92 -38.23
N LEU A 593 -10.65 -7.23 -39.54
CA LEU A 593 -11.90 -7.38 -40.28
C LEU A 593 -12.76 -8.54 -39.76
N THR A 594 -12.14 -9.62 -39.31
CA THR A 594 -12.82 -10.75 -38.68
C THR A 594 -13.39 -10.34 -37.32
N LEU A 595 -12.56 -9.68 -36.50
CA LEU A 595 -12.98 -9.18 -35.19
C LEU A 595 -14.11 -8.15 -35.31
N PHE A 596 -14.10 -7.31 -36.36
CA PHE A 596 -15.16 -6.35 -36.64
C PHE A 596 -16.47 -7.04 -37.04
N ASP A 597 -16.41 -8.03 -37.93
CA ASP A 597 -17.60 -8.79 -38.32
C ASP A 597 -18.21 -9.54 -37.11
N GLU A 598 -17.38 -10.08 -36.22
CA GLU A 598 -17.81 -10.66 -34.94
C GLU A 598 -18.44 -9.60 -34.02
N LEU A 599 -17.76 -8.46 -33.81
CA LEU A 599 -18.27 -7.36 -32.98
C LEU A 599 -19.64 -6.90 -33.46
N ARG A 600 -19.78 -6.64 -34.76
CA ARG A 600 -21.04 -6.21 -35.38
C ARG A 600 -22.15 -7.25 -35.21
N ALA A 601 -21.81 -8.53 -35.30
CA ALA A 601 -22.78 -9.61 -35.14
C ALA A 601 -23.21 -9.82 -33.68
N THR A 602 -22.36 -9.47 -32.71
CA THR A 602 -22.55 -9.85 -31.30
C THR A 602 -22.81 -8.70 -30.33
N ALA A 603 -22.54 -7.45 -30.72
CA ALA A 603 -22.63 -6.30 -29.82
C ALA A 603 -23.28 -5.08 -30.48
N ASP A 604 -24.16 -4.42 -29.72
CA ASP A 604 -24.81 -3.17 -30.11
C ASP A 604 -23.94 -1.96 -29.70
N TYR A 605 -23.19 -2.10 -28.60
CA TYR A 605 -22.20 -1.12 -28.15
C TYR A 605 -20.96 -1.82 -27.58
N GLY A 606 -19.83 -1.13 -27.56
CA GLY A 606 -18.59 -1.63 -26.97
C GLY A 606 -17.81 -0.53 -26.29
N PHE A 607 -17.43 -0.76 -25.03
CA PHE A 607 -16.76 0.22 -24.20
C PHE A 607 -15.67 -0.42 -23.33
N ARG A 608 -14.70 0.40 -22.89
CA ARG A 608 -13.70 -0.02 -21.90
C ARG A 608 -14.27 0.18 -20.49
N LEU A 609 -14.89 -0.86 -19.95
CA LEU A 609 -15.70 -0.82 -18.73
C LEU A 609 -14.98 -1.46 -17.52
N TYR A 610 -13.73 -1.08 -17.27
CA TYR A 610 -12.90 -1.71 -16.22
C TYR A 610 -13.48 -1.58 -14.80
N ALA A 611 -14.35 -0.60 -14.55
CA ALA A 611 -14.99 -0.37 -13.26
C ALA A 611 -16.39 -1.02 -13.11
N TYR A 612 -16.89 -1.73 -14.13
CA TYR A 612 -18.26 -2.25 -14.17
C TYR A 612 -18.29 -3.79 -14.21
N ASP A 613 -19.35 -4.37 -13.66
CA ASP A 613 -19.68 -5.79 -13.84
C ASP A 613 -20.51 -6.03 -15.12
N HIS A 614 -20.69 -7.29 -15.52
CA HIS A 614 -21.48 -7.63 -16.71
C HIS A 614 -22.98 -7.39 -16.55
N GLU A 615 -23.43 -7.08 -15.33
CA GLU A 615 -24.78 -6.58 -15.02
C GLU A 615 -24.90 -5.07 -15.25
N GLY A 616 -23.84 -4.39 -15.69
CA GLY A 616 -23.84 -2.96 -16.01
C GLY A 616 -23.75 -2.05 -14.79
N ARG A 617 -23.39 -2.60 -13.63
CA ARG A 617 -23.23 -1.85 -12.39
C ARG A 617 -21.78 -1.50 -12.17
N GLN A 618 -21.53 -0.25 -11.83
CA GLN A 618 -20.20 0.15 -11.40
C GLN A 618 -19.92 -0.42 -10.00
N THR A 619 -18.77 -1.09 -9.83
CA THR A 619 -18.41 -1.80 -8.59
C THR A 619 -17.30 -1.12 -7.79
N PHE A 620 -16.50 -0.25 -8.43
CA PHE A 620 -15.47 0.54 -7.76
C PHE A 620 -15.12 1.82 -8.55
N GLY A 621 -14.28 2.66 -7.96
CA GLY A 621 -13.72 3.86 -8.60
C GLY A 621 -14.69 5.04 -8.70
N GLU A 622 -14.30 5.99 -9.55
CA GLU A 622 -14.94 7.26 -9.84
C GLU A 622 -15.99 7.14 -10.96
N PRO A 623 -17.01 8.00 -11.05
CA PRO A 623 -18.12 7.87 -12.01
C PRO A 623 -17.67 7.88 -13.47
N TRP A 624 -16.55 8.52 -13.79
CA TRP A 624 -15.92 8.54 -15.10
C TRP A 624 -14.82 7.48 -15.26
N GLY A 625 -14.85 6.43 -14.43
CA GLY A 625 -14.03 5.21 -14.50
C GLY A 625 -14.31 4.39 -15.76
N PHE A 626 -14.09 5.02 -16.91
CA PHE A 626 -14.53 4.61 -18.24
C PHE A 626 -13.37 4.88 -19.20
N GLY A 627 -12.90 3.88 -19.95
CA GLY A 627 -11.79 4.09 -20.89
C GLY A 627 -12.28 4.71 -22.20
N ALA A 628 -11.80 5.91 -22.53
CA ALA A 628 -12.12 6.60 -23.79
C ALA A 628 -11.22 6.18 -24.98
N GLY A 629 -10.27 5.27 -24.77
CA GLY A 629 -9.27 4.89 -25.79
C GLY A 629 -9.83 4.20 -27.03
N ILE A 630 -10.97 3.48 -26.91
CA ILE A 630 -11.73 2.92 -28.03
C ILE A 630 -13.20 2.75 -27.61
N SER A 631 -14.13 3.03 -28.51
CA SER A 631 -15.57 2.82 -28.28
C SER A 631 -16.28 2.44 -29.57
N TRP A 632 -17.24 1.52 -29.47
CA TRP A 632 -18.09 1.02 -30.54
C TRP A 632 -19.53 1.49 -30.35
N PHE A 633 -20.10 2.07 -31.40
CA PHE A 633 -21.49 2.51 -31.47
C PHE A 633 -22.16 1.82 -32.67
N GLY A 634 -22.87 0.72 -32.41
CA GLY A 634 -23.48 -0.13 -33.44
C GLY A 634 -24.86 0.35 -33.92
N GLU A 635 -25.64 1.02 -33.07
CA GLU A 635 -26.97 1.54 -33.42
C GLU A 635 -26.87 2.84 -34.24
N ALA A 636 -26.70 2.73 -35.56
CA ALA A 636 -26.56 3.87 -36.47
C ALA A 636 -27.71 4.90 -36.36
N ASP A 637 -28.94 4.46 -36.08
CA ASP A 637 -30.10 5.34 -35.95
C ASP A 637 -30.07 6.21 -34.67
N ARG A 638 -29.37 5.76 -33.62
CA ARG A 638 -29.24 6.48 -32.35
C ARG A 638 -28.02 7.41 -32.34
N LEU A 639 -27.08 7.19 -33.23
CA LEU A 639 -25.81 7.91 -33.30
C LEU A 639 -25.94 9.43 -33.44
N PRO A 640 -26.88 10.01 -34.23
CA PRO A 640 -27.04 11.46 -34.30
C PRO A 640 -27.31 12.13 -32.95
N GLU A 641 -28.17 11.52 -32.11
CA GLU A 641 -28.50 12.04 -30.78
C GLU A 641 -27.31 11.90 -29.81
N ILE A 642 -26.62 10.75 -29.86
CA ILE A 642 -25.42 10.48 -29.06
C ILE A 642 -24.29 11.44 -29.44
N ALA A 643 -24.06 11.66 -30.73
CA ALA A 643 -23.03 12.53 -31.25
C ALA A 643 -23.25 13.99 -30.85
N ALA A 644 -24.48 14.48 -30.99
CA ALA A 644 -24.86 15.83 -30.55
C ALA A 644 -24.62 15.99 -29.05
N PHE A 645 -25.06 15.03 -28.23
CA PHE A 645 -24.83 15.09 -26.78
C PHE A 645 -23.34 15.11 -26.41
N LEU A 646 -22.52 14.26 -27.04
CA LEU A 646 -21.08 14.21 -26.78
C LEU A 646 -20.40 15.53 -27.17
N HIS A 647 -20.74 16.10 -28.33
CA HIS A 647 -20.24 17.41 -28.76
C HIS A 647 -20.63 18.50 -27.76
N ASP A 648 -21.92 18.61 -27.45
CA ASP A 648 -22.48 19.62 -26.55
C ASP A 648 -21.86 19.55 -25.15
N TYR A 649 -21.71 18.34 -24.62
CA TYR A 649 -21.07 18.13 -23.32
C TYR A 649 -19.66 18.70 -23.30
N LEU A 650 -18.85 18.44 -24.32
CA LEU A 650 -17.46 18.91 -24.40
C LEU A 650 -17.38 20.44 -24.47
N GLN A 651 -18.27 21.07 -25.25
CA GLN A 651 -18.35 22.53 -25.37
C GLN A 651 -18.71 23.20 -24.04
N VAL A 652 -19.55 22.57 -23.22
CA VAL A 652 -20.00 23.11 -21.92
C VAL A 652 -19.04 22.78 -20.79
N ALA A 653 -18.51 21.55 -20.74
CA ALA A 653 -17.70 21.04 -19.63
C ALA A 653 -16.28 21.61 -19.61
N TYR A 654 -15.76 22.03 -20.77
CA TYR A 654 -14.42 22.62 -20.85
C TYR A 654 -14.40 23.98 -20.13
N ASP A 655 -13.49 24.10 -19.17
CA ASP A 655 -13.30 25.32 -18.40
C ASP A 655 -11.81 25.69 -18.35
N PRO A 656 -11.39 26.84 -18.93
CA PRO A 656 -9.99 27.26 -18.90
C PRO A 656 -9.49 27.64 -17.49
N ALA A 657 -10.40 27.80 -16.51
CA ALA A 657 -10.01 28.00 -15.11
C ALA A 657 -9.61 26.70 -14.41
N ASN A 658 -9.94 25.53 -14.99
CA ASN A 658 -9.52 24.24 -14.44
C ASN A 658 -7.99 24.10 -14.49
N PRO A 659 -7.33 23.61 -13.42
CA PRO A 659 -5.90 23.28 -13.46
C PRO A 659 -5.54 22.26 -14.56
N THR A 660 -6.50 21.40 -14.92
CA THR A 660 -6.44 20.50 -16.07
C THR A 660 -7.86 20.14 -16.51
N ASN A 661 -8.08 19.94 -17.80
CA ASN A 661 -9.33 19.38 -18.35
C ASN A 661 -9.16 17.91 -18.75
N TRP A 662 -8.08 17.26 -18.31
CA TRP A 662 -7.84 15.85 -18.59
C TRP A 662 -8.99 14.98 -18.09
N CYS A 663 -9.37 13.97 -18.86
CA CYS A 663 -10.56 13.11 -18.70
C CYS A 663 -11.91 13.73 -19.13
N ILE A 664 -11.95 14.92 -19.75
CA ILE A 664 -13.20 15.52 -20.25
C ILE A 664 -13.96 14.61 -21.23
N ASP A 665 -13.25 13.85 -22.07
CA ASP A 665 -13.81 12.90 -23.01
C ASP A 665 -14.36 11.65 -22.33
N GLN A 666 -13.70 11.15 -21.28
CA GLN A 666 -14.22 10.09 -20.42
C GLN A 666 -15.51 10.52 -19.69
N CYS A 667 -15.54 11.75 -19.18
CA CYS A 667 -16.74 12.34 -18.57
C CYS A 667 -17.89 12.47 -19.57
N ALA A 668 -17.63 12.94 -20.79
CA ALA A 668 -18.63 13.02 -21.85
C ALA A 668 -19.17 11.62 -22.21
N LEU A 669 -18.27 10.66 -22.38
CA LEU A 669 -18.60 9.29 -22.77
C LEU A 669 -19.43 8.56 -21.72
N VAL A 670 -19.07 8.65 -20.44
CA VAL A 670 -19.85 8.02 -19.38
C VAL A 670 -21.22 8.67 -19.22
N GLN A 671 -21.33 9.98 -19.41
CA GLN A 671 -22.61 10.68 -19.34
C GLN A 671 -23.52 10.31 -20.51
N SER A 672 -22.94 10.14 -21.69
CA SER A 672 -23.64 9.60 -22.87
C SER A 672 -24.09 8.16 -22.62
N PHE A 673 -23.21 7.30 -22.10
CA PHE A 673 -23.54 5.93 -21.70
C PHE A 673 -24.70 5.89 -20.69
N ARG A 674 -24.65 6.68 -19.62
CA ARG A 674 -25.71 6.74 -18.60
C ARG A 674 -27.04 7.26 -19.15
N ARG A 675 -27.02 8.08 -20.19
CA ARG A 675 -28.23 8.63 -20.82
C ARG A 675 -28.85 7.68 -21.84
N PHE A 676 -28.05 7.06 -22.69
CA PHE A 676 -28.54 6.36 -23.88
C PHE A 676 -28.41 4.84 -23.84
N VAL A 677 -27.47 4.32 -23.05
CA VAL A 677 -27.11 2.90 -23.02
C VAL A 677 -27.54 2.24 -21.71
N ALA A 678 -27.09 2.75 -20.55
CA ALA A 678 -27.36 2.14 -19.24
C ALA A 678 -28.85 1.89 -18.95
N PRO A 679 -29.80 2.80 -19.29
CA PRO A 679 -31.24 2.55 -19.07
C PRO A 679 -31.81 1.38 -19.90
N ARG A 680 -31.09 0.95 -20.95
CA ARG A 680 -31.46 -0.12 -21.88
C ARG A 680 -30.53 -1.33 -21.74
N TRP A 681 -29.77 -1.44 -20.65
CA TRP A 681 -28.74 -2.47 -20.50
C TRP A 681 -29.27 -3.89 -20.74
N SER A 682 -30.48 -4.21 -20.26
CA SER A 682 -31.11 -5.52 -20.45
C SER A 682 -31.46 -5.86 -21.91
N ASP A 683 -31.59 -4.84 -22.75
CA ASP A 683 -32.06 -4.97 -24.14
C ASP A 683 -30.90 -4.90 -25.14
N LEU A 684 -29.70 -4.58 -24.66
CA LEU A 684 -28.51 -4.34 -25.48
C LEU A 684 -27.45 -5.40 -25.21
N ARG A 685 -26.68 -5.72 -26.24
CA ARG A 685 -25.50 -6.57 -26.15
C ARG A 685 -24.28 -5.67 -26.04
N ILE A 686 -23.61 -5.70 -24.88
CA ILE A 686 -22.49 -4.80 -24.57
C ILE A 686 -21.18 -5.57 -24.61
N ARG A 687 -20.24 -5.13 -25.45
CA ARG A 687 -18.88 -5.67 -25.49
C ARG A 687 -17.98 -4.93 -24.50
N PHE A 688 -17.32 -5.69 -23.63
CA PHE A 688 -16.21 -5.21 -22.81
C PHE A 688 -14.96 -5.23 -23.69
N MET A 689 -14.44 -4.05 -24.04
CA MET A 689 -13.40 -3.88 -25.06
C MET A 689 -12.01 -4.32 -24.59
N ASP A 690 -11.82 -4.44 -23.27
CA ASP A 690 -10.59 -4.93 -22.66
C ASP A 690 -10.55 -6.48 -22.55
N GLU A 691 -11.62 -7.17 -22.95
CA GLU A 691 -11.70 -8.63 -22.95
C GLU A 691 -11.46 -9.24 -24.34
N GLY A 692 -10.65 -10.30 -24.39
CA GLY A 692 -10.33 -11.02 -25.62
C GLY A 692 -9.26 -10.34 -26.48
N THR A 693 -9.25 -10.66 -27.78
CA THR A 693 -8.32 -10.06 -28.73
C THR A 693 -8.69 -8.59 -28.99
N PRO A 694 -7.75 -7.64 -28.89
CA PRO A 694 -8.06 -6.23 -29.05
C PRO A 694 -8.32 -5.87 -30.53
N LEU A 695 -9.37 -5.08 -30.80
CA LEU A 695 -9.65 -4.53 -32.14
C LEU A 695 -8.56 -3.60 -32.67
N MET A 696 -7.81 -2.98 -31.77
CA MET A 696 -6.70 -2.11 -32.11
C MET A 696 -5.58 -2.32 -31.09
N VAL A 697 -4.34 -2.46 -31.56
CA VAL A 697 -3.17 -2.55 -30.70
C VAL A 697 -2.82 -1.14 -30.23
N MET A 698 -2.88 -0.92 -28.91
CA MET A 698 -2.68 0.36 -28.24
C MET A 698 -1.38 0.37 -27.44
N PRO A 699 -0.86 1.54 -26.99
CA PRO A 699 0.42 1.62 -26.30
C PRO A 699 0.50 0.74 -25.05
N HIS A 700 -0.59 0.63 -24.28
CA HIS A 700 -0.64 -0.18 -23.08
C HIS A 700 -0.62 -1.70 -23.34
N HIS A 701 -0.92 -2.16 -24.56
CA HIS A 701 -0.78 -3.58 -24.94
C HIS A 701 0.69 -3.99 -25.17
N VAL A 702 1.60 -3.02 -25.36
CA VAL A 702 2.96 -3.28 -25.88
C VAL A 702 4.07 -2.61 -25.09
N GLY A 703 3.77 -1.97 -23.96
CA GLY A 703 4.78 -1.36 -23.07
C GLY A 703 5.05 0.13 -23.31
N GLY A 704 4.20 0.82 -24.08
CA GLY A 704 4.24 2.28 -24.23
C GLY A 704 4.28 2.76 -25.69
N LYS A 705 4.21 4.08 -25.85
CA LYS A 705 4.06 4.74 -27.18
C LYS A 705 5.27 4.51 -28.08
N ASP A 706 6.48 4.56 -27.52
CA ASP A 706 7.71 4.37 -28.31
C ASP A 706 7.90 2.91 -28.75
N GLU A 707 7.51 1.96 -27.90
CA GLU A 707 7.55 0.54 -28.23
C GLU A 707 6.51 0.22 -29.31
N LEU A 708 5.31 0.81 -29.21
CA LEU A 708 4.29 0.70 -30.25
C LEU A 708 4.79 1.20 -31.60
N LEU A 709 5.52 2.32 -31.67
CA LEU A 709 6.08 2.82 -32.93
C LEU A 709 7.14 1.89 -33.52
N ARG A 710 7.95 1.22 -32.67
CA ARG A 710 9.03 0.30 -33.10
C ARG A 710 8.54 -1.10 -33.46
N ARG A 711 7.49 -1.59 -32.82
CA ARG A 711 6.96 -2.96 -32.97
C ARG A 711 6.67 -3.27 -34.44
N ASP A 712 7.13 -4.40 -34.95
CA ASP A 712 6.92 -4.80 -36.36
C ASP A 712 7.45 -3.79 -37.41
N GLY A 713 8.39 -2.93 -37.01
CA GLY A 713 9.03 -1.93 -37.87
C GLY A 713 8.47 -0.51 -37.73
N SER A 714 9.33 0.49 -37.89
CA SER A 714 8.93 1.90 -37.94
C SER A 714 8.24 2.22 -39.27
N VAL A 715 7.08 2.85 -39.21
CA VAL A 715 6.30 3.26 -40.40
C VAL A 715 6.28 4.79 -40.49
N SER A 716 6.56 5.31 -41.67
CA SER A 716 6.59 6.73 -41.99
C SER A 716 5.56 7.11 -43.07
N MET A 717 5.38 8.40 -43.32
CA MET A 717 4.58 8.89 -44.45
C MET A 717 5.05 8.33 -45.81
N GLN A 718 6.36 8.07 -45.97
CA GLN A 718 6.90 7.52 -47.22
C GLN A 718 6.47 6.08 -47.44
N ASP A 719 6.32 5.28 -46.40
CA ASP A 719 5.88 3.89 -46.50
C ASP A 719 4.42 3.81 -46.96
N VAL A 720 3.57 4.72 -46.48
CA VAL A 720 2.18 4.85 -46.93
C VAL A 720 2.14 5.28 -48.40
N ARG A 721 2.92 6.28 -48.80
CA ARG A 721 3.05 6.71 -50.21
C ARG A 721 3.50 5.57 -51.11
N ALA A 722 4.54 4.83 -50.69
CA ALA A 722 5.07 3.69 -51.42
C ALA A 722 4.06 2.54 -51.53
N PHE A 723 3.08 2.44 -50.62
CA PHE A 723 2.00 1.47 -50.72
C PHE A 723 0.94 1.90 -51.74
N VAL A 724 0.42 3.13 -51.64
CA VAL A 724 -0.67 3.61 -52.49
C VAL A 724 -0.24 3.89 -53.94
N CYS A 725 1.05 4.16 -54.17
CA CYS A 725 1.61 4.34 -55.51
C CYS A 725 2.03 3.03 -56.20
N ARG A 726 1.87 1.86 -55.57
CA ARG A 726 2.15 0.58 -56.24
C ARG A 726 1.15 0.38 -57.38
N PRO A 727 1.63 -0.01 -58.58
CA PRO A 727 0.76 -0.26 -59.74
C PRO A 727 -0.36 -1.24 -59.39
#